data_AF-A0A8T4YHE7-F1
#
_entry.id   AF-A0A8T4YHE7-F1
#
_cell.length_a   1.000
_cell.length_b   1.000
_cell.length_c   1.000
_cell.angle_alpha   90.00
_cell.angle_beta   90.00
_cell.angle_gamma   90.00
#
_symmetry.space_group_name_H-M   'P 1'
#
loop_
_entity.id
_entity.type
_entity.pdbx_description
1 polymer ?
#
loop_
_entity_poly.entity_id
_entity_poly.type
_entity_poly.pdbx_seq_one_letter_code
_entity_poly.pdbx_strand_id
1 'polypeptide(L)'
;RPVWFIAFSGNGQGMAGGRDFIWHSKEVIKGGDGTSISFVWHYDHIGTTENKVLAPYAIKMAISLDFASDSDAVAVAGYGAFYGLGGPWYDWYSYDKDLTRFLFTGGRYGHYSPTENSYRLNQDVLPANSSRTTYRAFGLWASQLSMRQYLPSTLTYEAEVFARTGIWGICFTTALSIRLSYNTPFNLFEKINFENVIPQIEFSFALINAILNDTEWFDFNKVTISGGQKAGAFFTHKHKDDAGIGYVIVHGRIGLWNITKNWYEYNWTSIAGEDCDILLSVRIMNRPDLHGHEWLQFANIDDGTFVSKGMLPSLGWAASLAEYEILPYLINRTTGEVEYAPDMGVYGTYLWPHGYRFLTFEDPLIDGSGDKIVNLSMFKASTVALHDLFDPRTLLTPKMGSRIKILDVNDVELIQFSYVVSSPPSFESGENIVLGDPTSGYEVLLFVSPNSTIKVLFMTEQNTLGLLANNGEGIKVSEKYVSIVPTPLYFANDLMSLVETRMSGLGEAQLMGGGRGAYIRELYDQSRRELESAYKLKTENKHGDYYLALLKSWYYIQLAYSETKNILMDSSVTAVFFFVLIIPFILLIERLVFSAKGNKRVSTIIIIFALLMTMLFLIHPGFRVTPFSMVSALGFICLSLVALILIFMSNEIAGILRELRKKLVGVSFIQADTLGSVMISFSLAVENMRKRKFRTILVLSSLAIITFAAASFISVSPIQIIMGIPVEPSGFFQARYQGILVTGTDFFMPINPMVSSVVSNLAGKDTIIAPRAIIPVSTGGSYLYNKLGKQILIAGVFGFTPEERNILHLQDTILQEYNGTSAVKPWFSGGDTYVCYITEDIARELEVVPGDTVVFYGIGLKVLGVISQQRFSNVTDIDGIPVAPFDPLVTRPPRPRVYWGIIFIPYKLATDLGGITYSVAISCSESTSIQQIAEKITKYLGLTSHYVFVVKDTSANRSFRYTSERIFDVSNWQFSLVPIVICALVLLSTMTGAVYERIKEIYIYSVIGLNPMNVVGMFLGESIAYALISAPLGYIFSSILGNFSSVFANFASSSVVVVILSSILIILSSS
;
A
#
# COMPACT_ATOMS: atom_id res chain seq x y z
N ARG A 1 39.68 -7.14 -37.48
CA ARG A 1 38.65 -7.46 -36.47
C ARG A 1 37.34 -6.92 -37.00
N PRO A 2 36.26 -7.71 -37.05
CA PRO A 2 34.99 -7.17 -37.47
C PRO A 2 34.47 -6.21 -36.39
N VAL A 3 34.20 -4.96 -36.77
CA VAL A 3 33.50 -3.96 -35.93
C VAL A 3 32.10 -3.83 -36.51
N TRP A 4 31.10 -4.01 -35.65
CA TRP A 4 29.71 -4.04 -36.09
C TRP A 4 29.04 -2.75 -35.66
N PHE A 5 28.50 -2.01 -36.63
CA PHE A 5 27.62 -0.87 -36.37
C PHE A 5 26.20 -1.38 -36.54
N ILE A 6 25.49 -1.51 -35.42
CA ILE A 6 24.15 -2.08 -35.39
C ILE A 6 23.19 -0.99 -34.91
N ALA A 7 22.12 -0.80 -35.66
CA ALA A 7 21.01 0.04 -35.25
C ALA A 7 19.85 -0.88 -34.84
N PHE A 8 19.52 -0.89 -33.55
CA PHE A 8 18.38 -1.64 -33.04
C PHE A 8 17.10 -0.82 -33.18
N SER A 9 16.02 -1.46 -33.61
CA SER A 9 14.68 -0.90 -33.54
C SER A 9 14.10 -1.07 -32.13
N GLY A 10 13.19 -0.18 -31.73
CA GLY A 10 12.40 -0.38 -30.50
C GLY A 10 13.17 -0.16 -29.20
N ASN A 11 14.16 0.74 -29.17
CA ASN A 11 14.87 1.11 -27.93
C ASN A 11 13.88 1.52 -26.80
N GLY A 12 12.93 2.40 -27.12
CA GLY A 12 11.85 2.79 -26.20
C GLY A 12 10.76 1.73 -25.99
N GLN A 13 10.81 0.58 -26.68
CA GLN A 13 9.88 -0.55 -26.53
C GLN A 13 10.54 -1.67 -25.71
N GLY A 14 11.19 -1.29 -24.62
CA GLY A 14 11.98 -2.20 -23.78
C GLY A 14 13.09 -2.89 -24.56
N MET A 15 13.86 -2.13 -25.34
CA MET A 15 15.05 -2.62 -26.05
C MET A 15 14.77 -3.83 -26.95
N ALA A 16 13.62 -3.82 -27.64
CA ALA A 16 13.12 -4.99 -28.38
C ALA A 16 14.15 -5.54 -29.38
N GLY A 17 14.78 -4.66 -30.17
CA GLY A 17 15.80 -5.05 -31.13
C GLY A 17 17.04 -5.67 -30.49
N GLY A 18 17.52 -5.13 -29.36
CA GLY A 18 18.65 -5.70 -28.61
C GLY A 18 18.32 -7.07 -28.04
N ARG A 19 17.13 -7.23 -27.43
CA ARG A 19 16.65 -8.51 -26.88
C ARG A 19 16.50 -9.57 -27.96
N ASP A 20 15.93 -9.22 -29.11
CA ASP A 20 15.77 -10.12 -30.24
C ASP A 20 17.10 -10.49 -30.89
N PHE A 21 18.05 -9.54 -30.96
CA PHE A 21 19.37 -9.75 -31.55
C PHE A 21 20.17 -10.80 -30.78
N ILE A 22 20.20 -10.70 -29.45
CA ILE A 22 20.87 -11.71 -28.62
C ILE A 22 20.27 -13.10 -28.91
N TRP A 23 18.94 -13.17 -29.12
CA TRP A 23 18.25 -14.42 -29.36
C TRP A 23 18.20 -14.91 -30.81
N HIS A 24 18.90 -14.27 -31.74
CA HIS A 24 18.78 -14.61 -33.16
C HIS A 24 19.28 -16.05 -33.45
N SER A 25 18.59 -16.72 -34.38
CA SER A 25 18.70 -18.16 -34.68
C SER A 25 20.10 -18.62 -35.08
N LYS A 26 20.38 -19.92 -34.83
CA LYS A 26 21.58 -20.67 -35.22
C LYS A 26 22.10 -20.29 -36.61
N GLU A 27 23.23 -19.57 -36.68
CA GLU A 27 23.98 -19.34 -37.92
C GLU A 27 24.91 -20.52 -38.19
N VAL A 28 25.32 -20.71 -39.45
CA VAL A 28 26.30 -21.74 -39.80
C VAL A 28 27.62 -21.08 -40.18
N ILE A 29 28.60 -21.13 -39.28
CA ILE A 29 29.96 -20.64 -39.54
C ILE A 29 30.77 -21.75 -40.19
N LYS A 30 31.45 -21.45 -41.30
CA LYS A 30 32.42 -22.36 -41.91
C LYS A 30 33.80 -22.15 -41.32
N GLY A 31 34.35 -23.19 -40.70
CA GLY A 31 35.74 -23.22 -40.23
C GLY A 31 36.75 -23.17 -41.38
N GLY A 32 38.00 -22.82 -41.08
CA GLY A 32 39.10 -22.79 -42.06
C GLY A 32 39.43 -24.15 -42.68
N ASP A 33 38.91 -25.24 -42.12
CA ASP A 33 38.98 -26.61 -42.60
C ASP A 33 37.75 -27.03 -43.45
N GLY A 34 36.79 -26.13 -43.67
CA GLY A 34 35.56 -26.37 -44.42
C GLY A 34 34.41 -26.97 -43.59
N THR A 35 34.59 -27.21 -42.29
CA THR A 35 33.53 -27.72 -41.40
C THR A 35 32.46 -26.66 -41.14
N SER A 36 31.19 -27.04 -41.18
CA SER A 36 30.06 -26.15 -40.90
C SER A 36 29.63 -26.33 -39.45
N ILE A 37 29.75 -25.28 -38.65
CA ILE A 37 29.47 -25.30 -37.22
C ILE A 37 28.26 -24.39 -36.97
N SER A 38 27.25 -24.92 -36.29
CA SER A 38 26.10 -24.13 -35.82
C SER A 38 26.56 -23.18 -34.73
N PHE A 39 26.11 -21.93 -34.81
CA PHE A 39 26.55 -20.82 -33.98
C PHE A 39 25.36 -20.05 -33.44
N VAL A 40 25.26 -19.94 -32.11
CA VAL A 40 24.14 -19.32 -31.41
C VAL A 40 24.56 -18.00 -30.79
N TRP A 41 23.90 -16.90 -31.18
CA TRP A 41 24.30 -15.54 -30.80
C TRP A 41 24.34 -15.31 -29.27
N HIS A 42 23.39 -15.88 -28.53
CA HIS A 42 23.29 -15.73 -27.07
C HIS A 42 24.15 -16.72 -26.27
N TYR A 43 24.84 -17.68 -26.87
CA TYR A 43 25.58 -18.71 -26.12
C TYR A 43 27.04 -18.80 -26.56
N ASP A 44 27.27 -18.95 -27.87
CA ASP A 44 28.61 -19.18 -28.41
C ASP A 44 29.49 -17.92 -28.40
N HIS A 45 28.89 -16.72 -28.33
CA HIS A 45 29.64 -15.47 -28.18
C HIS A 45 30.11 -15.17 -26.76
N ILE A 46 29.59 -15.83 -25.72
CA ILE A 46 29.80 -15.43 -24.31
C ILE A 46 31.23 -15.73 -23.81
N GLY A 47 32.20 -15.93 -24.71
CA GLY A 47 33.57 -16.27 -24.35
C GLY A 47 33.67 -17.61 -23.61
N THR A 48 32.60 -18.42 -23.62
CA THR A 48 32.53 -19.80 -23.14
C THR A 48 33.09 -20.78 -24.16
N THR A 49 33.18 -20.38 -25.43
CA THR A 49 33.67 -21.26 -26.50
C THR A 49 35.18 -21.48 -26.38
N GLU A 50 35.57 -22.70 -25.97
CA GLU A 50 36.95 -23.19 -26.10
C GLU A 50 37.31 -23.43 -27.59
N ASN A 51 36.33 -23.33 -28.48
CA ASN A 51 36.50 -23.54 -29.90
C ASN A 51 37.17 -22.32 -30.56
N LYS A 52 38.45 -22.48 -30.88
CA LYS A 52 39.27 -21.47 -31.57
C LYS A 52 38.73 -21.06 -32.95
N VAL A 53 37.82 -21.83 -33.54
CA VAL A 53 37.15 -21.50 -34.81
C VAL A 53 36.02 -20.49 -34.61
N LEU A 54 35.30 -20.58 -33.48
CA LEU A 54 34.17 -19.70 -33.13
C LEU A 54 34.62 -18.46 -32.36
N ALA A 55 35.68 -18.58 -31.55
CA ALA A 55 36.21 -17.49 -30.72
C ALA A 55 36.43 -16.15 -31.47
N PRO A 56 36.91 -16.11 -32.72
CA PRO A 56 37.07 -14.86 -33.48
C PRO A 56 35.75 -14.13 -33.82
N TYR A 57 34.61 -14.81 -33.75
CA TYR A 57 33.28 -14.27 -34.02
C TYR A 57 32.56 -13.81 -32.74
N ALA A 58 33.10 -14.12 -31.55
CA ALA A 58 32.53 -13.74 -30.24
C ALA A 58 32.45 -12.21 -30.01
N ILE A 59 31.32 -11.71 -29.52
CA ILE A 59 31.19 -10.29 -29.12
C ILE A 59 31.86 -10.13 -27.76
N LYS A 60 32.95 -9.35 -27.70
CA LYS A 60 33.67 -9.09 -26.46
C LYS A 60 33.17 -7.84 -25.73
N MET A 61 32.68 -6.86 -26.47
CA MET A 61 32.24 -5.57 -25.93
C MET A 61 31.09 -5.01 -26.75
N ALA A 62 30.08 -4.46 -26.09
CA ALA A 62 28.96 -3.74 -26.70
C ALA A 62 28.96 -2.30 -26.17
N ILE A 63 28.92 -1.33 -27.09
CA ILE A 63 29.01 0.10 -26.74
C ILE A 63 27.76 0.79 -27.27
N SER A 64 27.06 1.52 -26.40
CA SER A 64 25.93 2.38 -26.75
C SER A 64 26.26 3.85 -26.47
N LEU A 65 25.61 4.76 -27.20
CA LEU A 65 25.79 6.20 -27.11
C LEU A 65 24.43 6.85 -26.84
N ASP A 66 24.33 7.67 -25.80
CA ASP A 66 23.10 8.33 -25.36
C ASP A 66 23.39 9.75 -24.86
N PHE A 67 23.48 10.70 -25.79
CA PHE A 67 23.85 12.08 -25.47
C PHE A 67 22.65 13.04 -25.41
N ALA A 68 22.72 13.97 -24.46
CA ALA A 68 21.87 15.12 -24.26
C ALA A 68 22.74 16.39 -24.22
N SER A 69 22.12 17.53 -24.52
CA SER A 69 22.83 18.82 -24.60
C SER A 69 22.82 19.64 -23.32
N ASP A 70 22.27 19.11 -22.22
CA ASP A 70 22.12 19.87 -20.96
C ASP A 70 23.47 20.11 -20.24
N SER A 71 24.46 19.26 -20.50
CA SER A 71 25.75 19.24 -19.82
C SER A 71 26.85 18.77 -20.76
N ASP A 72 28.09 19.20 -20.54
CA ASP A 72 29.27 18.79 -21.30
C ASP A 72 29.94 17.51 -20.77
N ALA A 73 29.46 17.01 -19.63
CA ALA A 73 30.04 15.86 -18.95
C ALA A 73 29.50 14.52 -19.48
N VAL A 74 30.38 13.52 -19.52
CA VAL A 74 30.04 12.13 -19.92
C VAL A 74 30.09 11.20 -18.72
N ALA A 75 29.11 10.35 -18.56
CA ALA A 75 29.17 9.17 -17.72
C ALA A 75 29.40 7.93 -18.58
N VAL A 76 30.25 7.03 -18.10
CA VAL A 76 30.33 5.66 -18.61
C VAL A 76 29.57 4.76 -17.66
N ALA A 77 28.46 4.21 -18.13
CA ALA A 77 27.56 3.38 -17.36
C ALA A 77 27.58 1.93 -17.86
N GLY A 78 27.60 0.96 -16.94
CA GLY A 78 27.60 -0.48 -17.24
C GLY A 78 26.27 -1.19 -16.94
N TYR A 79 25.35 -0.51 -16.26
CA TYR A 79 23.98 -0.94 -15.97
C TYR A 79 23.00 0.25 -16.01
N GLY A 80 21.77 -0.01 -16.47
CA GLY A 80 20.71 0.97 -16.63
C GLY A 80 19.61 0.80 -15.59
N ALA A 81 18.51 1.51 -15.79
CA ALA A 81 17.33 1.40 -14.94
C ALA A 81 16.40 0.25 -15.34
N PHE A 82 16.49 -0.24 -16.59
CA PHE A 82 15.58 -1.25 -17.13
C PHE A 82 15.85 -2.62 -16.52
N TYR A 83 17.04 -3.19 -16.71
CA TYR A 83 17.40 -4.45 -16.07
C TYR A 83 17.98 -4.27 -14.67
N GLY A 84 18.47 -3.07 -14.33
CA GLY A 84 19.00 -2.69 -13.02
C GLY A 84 20.44 -3.14 -12.79
N LEU A 85 20.92 -3.06 -11.55
CA LEU A 85 22.16 -3.73 -11.17
C LEU A 85 22.02 -5.24 -11.40
N GLY A 86 23.00 -5.84 -12.08
CA GLY A 86 23.15 -7.30 -12.09
C GLY A 86 23.03 -7.77 -10.65
N GLY A 87 22.24 -8.81 -10.38
CA GLY A 87 22.05 -9.29 -9.01
C GLY A 87 23.38 -9.79 -8.40
N PRO A 88 23.34 -10.61 -7.33
CA PRO A 88 24.53 -11.01 -6.57
C PRO A 88 25.75 -11.44 -7.41
N TRP A 89 25.55 -11.94 -8.63
CA TRP A 89 26.59 -12.31 -9.58
C TRP A 89 27.48 -11.18 -10.11
N TYR A 90 26.98 -9.95 -10.28
CA TYR A 90 27.79 -8.84 -10.81
C TYR A 90 28.94 -8.48 -9.86
N ASP A 91 28.65 -8.52 -8.54
CA ASP A 91 29.64 -8.37 -7.47
C ASP A 91 30.52 -9.62 -7.31
N TRP A 92 29.95 -10.83 -7.45
CA TRP A 92 30.71 -12.08 -7.37
C TRP A 92 31.81 -12.22 -8.43
N TYR A 93 31.65 -11.55 -9.58
CA TYR A 93 32.55 -11.68 -10.72
C TYR A 93 33.41 -10.44 -11.00
N SER A 94 33.39 -9.44 -10.12
CA SER A 94 34.22 -8.22 -10.23
C SER A 94 34.08 -7.48 -11.57
N TYR A 95 32.95 -7.64 -12.29
CA TYR A 95 32.72 -7.03 -13.61
C TYR A 95 32.99 -5.52 -13.58
N ASP A 96 32.44 -4.84 -12.58
CA ASP A 96 32.59 -3.40 -12.36
C ASP A 96 34.05 -3.00 -12.12
N LYS A 97 34.75 -3.78 -11.28
CA LYS A 97 36.14 -3.51 -10.89
C LYS A 97 37.08 -3.70 -12.08
N ASP A 98 36.88 -4.75 -12.86
CA ASP A 98 37.72 -5.06 -14.02
C ASP A 98 37.50 -4.04 -15.14
N LEU A 99 36.25 -3.65 -15.39
CA LEU A 99 35.90 -2.64 -16.40
C LEU A 99 36.37 -1.24 -15.97
N THR A 100 36.22 -0.88 -14.69
CA THR A 100 36.78 0.37 -14.13
C THR A 100 38.31 0.37 -14.23
N ARG A 101 38.96 -0.77 -13.96
CA ARG A 101 40.40 -0.90 -14.12
C ARG A 101 40.83 -0.78 -15.57
N PHE A 102 40.08 -1.36 -16.49
CA PHE A 102 40.37 -1.31 -17.91
C PHE A 102 40.22 0.11 -18.48
N LEU A 103 39.13 0.80 -18.17
CA LEU A 103 38.79 2.09 -18.76
C LEU A 103 39.37 3.29 -18.00
N PHE A 104 39.45 3.25 -16.67
CA PHE A 104 39.72 4.43 -15.83
C PHE A 104 41.00 4.35 -14.99
N THR A 105 41.21 3.30 -14.19
CA THR A 105 42.34 3.25 -13.23
C THR A 105 43.61 2.60 -13.75
N GLY A 106 43.54 1.86 -14.85
CA GLY A 106 44.68 1.11 -15.39
C GLY A 106 45.73 1.97 -16.09
N GLY A 107 45.49 3.28 -16.27
CA GLY A 107 46.40 4.20 -16.97
C GLY A 107 46.52 3.97 -18.48
N ARG A 108 45.71 3.06 -19.02
CA ARG A 108 45.87 2.49 -20.37
C ARG A 108 45.54 3.49 -21.47
N TYR A 109 44.42 4.21 -21.33
CA TYR A 109 43.96 5.19 -22.31
C TYR A 109 44.08 6.65 -21.82
N GLY A 110 44.42 6.82 -20.55
CA GLY A 110 44.59 8.11 -19.92
C GLY A 110 44.64 8.01 -18.40
N HIS A 111 44.60 9.18 -17.76
CA HIS A 111 44.60 9.32 -16.32
C HIS A 111 43.29 9.93 -15.85
N TYR A 112 42.57 9.20 -15.01
CA TYR A 112 41.36 9.69 -14.35
C TYR A 112 41.67 10.29 -12.99
N SER A 113 41.10 11.46 -12.71
CA SER A 113 41.16 12.15 -11.41
C SER A 113 39.80 12.02 -10.71
N PRO A 114 39.65 11.12 -9.72
CA PRO A 114 38.39 10.95 -8.99
C PRO A 114 37.94 12.19 -8.22
N THR A 115 38.87 13.04 -7.79
CA THR A 115 38.55 14.26 -7.04
C THR A 115 37.98 15.37 -7.93
N GLU A 116 38.45 15.42 -9.18
CA GLU A 116 38.04 16.44 -10.15
C GLU A 116 36.94 15.94 -11.11
N ASN A 117 36.59 14.65 -11.07
CA ASN A 117 35.73 13.98 -12.05
C ASN A 117 36.15 14.31 -13.48
N SER A 118 37.47 14.24 -13.72
CA SER A 118 38.10 14.61 -14.97
C SER A 118 38.93 13.44 -15.51
N TYR A 119 38.90 13.26 -16.82
CA TYR A 119 39.68 12.25 -17.52
C TYR A 119 40.60 12.92 -18.53
N ARG A 120 41.90 12.72 -18.36
CA ARG A 120 42.92 13.20 -19.28
C ARG A 120 43.36 12.07 -20.20
N LEU A 121 43.06 12.17 -21.50
CA LEU A 121 43.45 11.17 -22.49
C LEU A 121 44.96 11.19 -22.73
N ASN A 122 45.56 10.02 -22.97
CA ASN A 122 46.96 9.91 -23.40
C ASN A 122 47.16 10.50 -24.80
N GLN A 123 48.38 10.97 -25.11
CA GLN A 123 48.67 11.64 -26.39
C GLN A 123 48.39 10.77 -27.63
N ASP A 124 48.59 9.46 -27.52
CA ASP A 124 48.34 8.45 -28.55
C ASP A 124 46.86 8.13 -28.76
N VAL A 125 45.98 8.54 -27.82
CA VAL A 125 44.53 8.34 -27.88
C VAL A 125 43.80 9.59 -28.38
N LEU A 126 44.42 10.77 -28.29
CA LEU A 126 43.78 12.03 -28.65
C LEU A 126 43.33 12.07 -30.13
N PRO A 127 42.14 12.63 -30.43
CA PRO A 127 41.73 12.88 -31.81
C PRO A 127 42.73 13.76 -32.56
N ALA A 128 42.92 13.50 -33.86
CA ALA A 128 43.73 14.35 -34.73
C ALA A 128 43.16 15.78 -34.72
N ASN A 129 43.98 16.77 -34.34
CA ASN A 129 43.63 18.18 -34.13
C ASN A 129 42.79 18.51 -32.88
N SER A 130 42.77 17.66 -31.84
CA SER A 130 42.09 18.00 -30.59
C SER A 130 42.74 19.19 -29.87
N SER A 131 41.96 20.22 -29.56
CA SER A 131 42.37 21.31 -28.68
C SER A 131 42.18 20.98 -27.19
N ARG A 132 41.42 19.92 -26.87
CA ARG A 132 41.12 19.47 -25.50
C ARG A 132 41.89 18.19 -25.18
N THR A 133 42.45 18.14 -23.97
CA THR A 133 43.14 16.93 -23.47
C THR A 133 42.48 16.33 -22.24
N THR A 134 41.67 17.12 -21.54
CA THR A 134 40.95 16.74 -20.33
C THR A 134 39.46 16.94 -20.56
N TYR A 135 38.67 15.94 -20.16
CA TYR A 135 37.22 15.89 -20.33
C TYR A 135 36.55 15.66 -18.97
N ARG A 136 35.37 16.22 -18.75
CA ARG A 136 34.57 15.92 -17.56
C ARG A 136 33.94 14.55 -17.75
N ALA A 137 34.39 13.57 -16.98
CA ALA A 137 33.96 12.20 -17.13
C ALA A 137 33.63 11.60 -15.75
N PHE A 138 32.60 10.77 -15.71
CA PHE A 138 32.19 10.02 -14.53
C PHE A 138 32.32 8.54 -14.83
N GLY A 139 33.05 7.81 -13.98
CA GLY A 139 33.31 6.39 -14.17
C GLY A 139 32.36 5.46 -13.41
N LEU A 140 32.61 4.17 -13.56
CA LEU A 140 31.74 3.05 -13.16
C LEU A 140 31.70 2.74 -11.64
N TRP A 141 32.29 3.59 -10.79
CA TRP A 141 32.63 3.32 -9.37
C TRP A 141 31.43 2.99 -8.44
N ALA A 142 30.92 1.76 -8.54
CA ALA A 142 30.14 0.98 -7.57
C ALA A 142 28.79 1.53 -7.01
N SER A 143 27.74 0.72 -7.18
CA SER A 143 26.35 0.79 -6.69
C SER A 143 25.41 1.83 -7.33
N GLN A 144 24.16 1.44 -7.65
CA GLN A 144 23.09 2.31 -8.19
C GLN A 144 22.92 3.60 -7.35
N LEU A 145 23.18 3.50 -6.04
CA LEU A 145 23.10 4.60 -5.09
C LEU A 145 24.15 5.71 -5.35
N SER A 146 25.34 5.36 -5.87
CA SER A 146 26.38 6.34 -6.21
C SER A 146 26.20 6.94 -7.61
N MET A 147 25.62 6.20 -8.57
CA MET A 147 25.35 6.73 -9.91
C MET A 147 24.31 7.84 -9.91
N ARG A 148 23.33 7.79 -8.99
CA ARG A 148 22.31 8.86 -8.83
C ARG A 148 22.90 10.24 -8.50
N GLN A 149 24.16 10.30 -8.04
CA GLN A 149 24.84 11.57 -7.78
C GLN A 149 25.07 12.41 -9.05
N TYR A 150 25.22 11.75 -10.20
CA TYR A 150 25.52 12.39 -11.47
C TYR A 150 24.58 11.96 -12.61
N LEU A 151 23.78 10.91 -12.44
CA LEU A 151 22.67 10.54 -13.32
C LEU A 151 21.35 10.63 -12.53
N PRO A 152 20.74 11.83 -12.44
CA PRO A 152 19.49 12.04 -11.70
C PRO A 152 18.28 11.42 -12.42
N SER A 153 18.38 11.19 -13.72
CA SER A 153 17.34 10.57 -14.54
C SER A 153 17.54 9.06 -14.63
N THR A 154 16.45 8.31 -14.69
CA THR A 154 16.47 6.87 -14.98
C THR A 154 16.75 6.66 -16.47
N LEU A 155 17.91 6.11 -16.79
CA LEU A 155 18.36 5.92 -18.16
C LEU A 155 18.30 4.44 -18.55
N THR A 156 17.81 4.19 -19.76
CA THR A 156 17.74 2.88 -20.40
C THR A 156 18.60 2.90 -21.65
N TYR A 157 19.49 1.91 -21.81
CA TYR A 157 20.37 1.87 -22.97
C TYR A 157 20.69 0.44 -23.39
N GLU A 158 20.87 0.24 -24.71
CA GLU A 158 20.94 -1.08 -25.32
C GLU A 158 22.12 -1.94 -24.86
N ALA A 159 23.23 -1.32 -24.43
CA ALA A 159 24.37 -2.08 -23.92
C ALA A 159 24.03 -2.90 -22.66
N GLU A 160 22.98 -2.51 -21.91
CA GLU A 160 22.49 -3.24 -20.75
C GLU A 160 22.02 -4.65 -21.12
N VAL A 161 21.43 -4.83 -22.31
CA VAL A 161 20.97 -6.13 -22.79
C VAL A 161 22.15 -7.11 -22.87
N PHE A 162 23.31 -6.63 -23.36
CA PHE A 162 24.53 -7.42 -23.51
C PHE A 162 25.26 -7.62 -22.18
N ALA A 163 25.32 -6.60 -21.32
CA ALA A 163 25.96 -6.67 -20.01
C ALA A 163 25.43 -7.83 -19.16
N ARG A 164 24.13 -8.12 -19.26
CA ARG A 164 23.46 -9.23 -18.56
C ARG A 164 23.90 -10.62 -18.99
N THR A 165 24.38 -10.76 -20.22
CA THR A 165 24.89 -12.04 -20.74
C THR A 165 26.35 -12.30 -20.38
N GLY A 166 27.01 -11.38 -19.67
CA GLY A 166 28.43 -11.47 -19.32
C GLY A 166 29.38 -10.86 -20.36
N ILE A 167 28.85 -10.26 -21.43
CA ILE A 167 29.60 -9.40 -22.37
C ILE A 167 29.88 -8.05 -21.69
N TRP A 168 31.00 -7.39 -21.99
CA TRP A 168 31.24 -6.02 -21.52
C TRP A 168 30.33 -5.02 -22.25
N GLY A 169 29.14 -4.78 -21.73
CA GLY A 169 28.23 -3.73 -22.17
C GLY A 169 28.51 -2.40 -21.46
N ILE A 170 28.75 -1.33 -22.22
CA ILE A 170 28.85 0.04 -21.70
C ILE A 170 28.02 1.04 -22.50
N CYS A 171 27.57 2.09 -21.83
CA CYS A 171 26.94 3.25 -22.43
C CYS A 171 27.76 4.51 -22.10
N PHE A 172 28.05 5.30 -23.12
CA PHE A 172 28.45 6.69 -22.94
C PHE A 172 27.18 7.54 -22.92
N THR A 173 26.87 8.12 -21.76
CA THR A 173 25.67 8.93 -21.57
C THR A 173 25.99 10.29 -20.96
N THR A 174 25.15 11.29 -21.16
CA THR A 174 25.38 12.62 -20.56
C THR A 174 25.20 12.59 -19.05
N ALA A 175 26.25 12.98 -18.32
CA ALA A 175 26.20 13.18 -16.88
C ALA A 175 25.70 14.57 -16.51
N LEU A 176 25.17 14.71 -15.29
CA LEU A 176 24.64 15.95 -14.73
C LEU A 176 23.51 16.54 -15.58
N SER A 177 22.62 15.68 -16.08
CA SER A 177 21.51 16.08 -16.95
C SER A 177 20.21 15.46 -16.45
N ILE A 178 19.25 16.32 -16.15
CA ILE A 178 17.89 15.94 -15.75
C ILE A 178 16.99 15.64 -16.95
N ARG A 179 17.36 16.10 -18.17
CA ARG A 179 16.64 15.88 -19.43
C ARG A 179 15.17 16.32 -19.41
N LEU A 180 14.87 17.55 -18.98
CA LEU A 180 13.49 18.07 -18.86
C LEU A 180 12.63 17.94 -20.13
N SER A 181 13.25 17.94 -21.32
CA SER A 181 12.54 17.84 -22.60
C SER A 181 12.45 16.40 -23.14
N TYR A 182 13.06 15.41 -22.49
CA TYR A 182 13.07 14.02 -22.96
C TYR A 182 11.67 13.41 -22.95
N ASN A 183 11.32 12.64 -24.00
CA ASN A 183 9.97 12.11 -24.24
C ASN A 183 8.84 13.16 -24.27
N THR A 184 9.17 14.43 -24.50
CA THR A 184 8.17 15.50 -24.69
C THR A 184 8.13 15.97 -26.14
N PRO A 185 6.99 16.50 -26.63
CA PRO A 185 6.91 17.13 -27.95
C PRO A 185 7.79 18.39 -28.06
N PHE A 186 8.34 18.86 -26.94
CA PHE A 186 9.21 20.03 -26.86
C PHE A 186 10.69 19.71 -27.07
N ASN A 187 11.04 18.46 -27.38
CA ASN A 187 12.39 18.03 -27.77
C ASN A 187 12.70 18.44 -29.22
N LEU A 188 12.99 19.72 -29.41
CA LEU A 188 13.24 20.32 -30.72
C LEU A 188 14.74 20.45 -30.99
N PHE A 189 15.14 20.27 -32.25
CA PHE A 189 16.55 20.39 -32.68
C PHE A 189 17.18 21.74 -32.31
N GLU A 190 16.40 22.83 -32.35
CA GLU A 190 16.83 24.18 -32.01
C GLU A 190 17.26 24.35 -30.55
N LYS A 191 16.81 23.46 -29.65
CA LYS A 191 17.19 23.48 -28.23
C LYS A 191 18.50 22.75 -27.95
N ILE A 192 19.09 22.09 -28.95
CA ILE A 192 20.33 21.34 -28.80
C ILE A 192 21.49 22.34 -28.68
N ASN A 193 22.13 22.37 -27.51
CA ASN A 193 23.39 23.05 -27.32
C ASN A 193 24.58 22.17 -27.78
N PHE A 194 25.07 22.41 -28.99
CA PHE A 194 26.20 21.66 -29.55
C PHE A 194 27.52 21.87 -28.78
N GLU A 195 27.72 23.01 -28.10
CA GLU A 195 28.93 23.24 -27.31
C GLU A 195 29.09 22.23 -26.17
N ASN A 196 27.96 21.74 -25.63
CA ASN A 196 27.92 20.69 -24.62
C ASN A 196 28.04 19.29 -25.21
N VAL A 197 27.55 19.06 -26.43
CA VAL A 197 27.56 17.72 -27.05
C VAL A 197 28.93 17.38 -27.64
N ILE A 198 29.65 18.36 -28.20
CA ILE A 198 30.94 18.16 -28.85
C ILE A 198 31.98 17.48 -27.92
N PRO A 199 32.24 17.96 -26.69
CA PRO A 199 33.19 17.31 -25.78
C PRO A 199 32.84 15.86 -25.47
N GLN A 200 31.54 15.55 -25.40
CA GLN A 200 31.05 14.20 -25.12
C GLN A 200 31.37 13.23 -26.26
N ILE A 201 31.12 13.67 -27.50
CA ILE A 201 31.43 12.90 -28.70
C ILE A 201 32.95 12.73 -28.83
N GLU A 202 33.73 13.81 -28.67
CA GLU A 202 35.20 13.77 -28.72
C GLU A 202 35.78 12.72 -27.77
N PHE A 203 35.39 12.76 -26.49
CA PHE A 203 35.84 11.82 -25.47
C PHE A 203 35.44 10.37 -25.81
N SER A 204 34.15 10.16 -26.11
CA SER A 204 33.61 8.82 -26.32
C SER A 204 34.23 8.16 -27.55
N PHE A 205 34.34 8.88 -28.67
CA PHE A 205 34.94 8.34 -29.90
C PHE A 205 36.45 8.13 -29.76
N ALA A 206 37.17 8.99 -29.04
CA ALA A 206 38.60 8.78 -28.76
C ALA A 206 38.81 7.48 -27.98
N LEU A 207 37.99 7.24 -26.95
CA LEU A 207 38.08 6.02 -26.14
C LEU A 207 37.67 4.78 -26.95
N ILE A 208 36.59 4.85 -27.74
CA ILE A 208 36.18 3.77 -28.65
C ILE A 208 37.30 3.42 -29.62
N ASN A 209 37.94 4.42 -30.24
CA ASN A 209 39.04 4.20 -31.17
C ASN A 209 40.25 3.54 -30.47
N ALA A 210 40.59 3.95 -29.25
CA ALA A 210 41.66 3.33 -28.47
C ALA A 210 41.36 1.86 -28.13
N ILE A 211 40.13 1.56 -27.71
CA ILE A 211 39.65 0.20 -27.42
C ILE A 211 39.76 -0.69 -28.67
N LEU A 212 39.33 -0.19 -29.84
CA LEU A 212 39.37 -0.95 -31.09
C LEU A 212 40.81 -1.33 -31.51
N ASN A 213 41.77 -0.44 -31.25
CA ASN A 213 43.19 -0.63 -31.56
C ASN A 213 43.95 -1.43 -30.50
N ASP A 214 43.31 -1.79 -29.39
CA ASP A 214 43.95 -2.53 -28.30
C ASP A 214 44.10 -4.02 -28.62
N THR A 215 45.28 -4.39 -29.13
CA THR A 215 45.52 -5.76 -29.61
C THR A 215 45.83 -6.76 -28.51
N GLU A 216 46.33 -6.30 -27.37
CA GLU A 216 46.77 -7.14 -26.26
C GLU A 216 45.59 -7.65 -25.44
N TRP A 217 44.60 -6.79 -25.15
CA TRP A 217 43.47 -7.16 -24.29
C TRP A 217 42.32 -7.85 -25.05
N PHE A 218 42.17 -7.56 -26.35
CA PHE A 218 41.20 -8.23 -27.23
C PHE A 218 41.84 -9.28 -28.15
N ASP A 219 42.93 -9.92 -27.74
CA ASP A 219 43.53 -11.03 -28.50
C ASP A 219 42.58 -12.25 -28.48
N PHE A 220 41.89 -12.47 -29.62
CA PHE A 220 40.93 -13.55 -29.84
C PHE A 220 41.54 -14.96 -29.65
N ASN A 221 42.87 -15.08 -29.61
CA ASN A 221 43.59 -16.33 -29.40
C ASN A 221 44.11 -16.54 -27.97
N LYS A 222 44.17 -15.49 -27.14
CA LYS A 222 44.77 -15.55 -25.78
C LYS A 222 43.78 -15.32 -24.64
N VAL A 223 42.61 -14.74 -24.89
CA VAL A 223 41.73 -14.26 -23.81
C VAL A 223 40.51 -15.16 -23.63
N THR A 224 40.67 -16.16 -22.77
CA THR A 224 39.59 -16.59 -21.88
C THR A 224 39.34 -15.46 -20.88
N ILE A 225 38.16 -14.82 -20.94
CA ILE A 225 37.75 -13.88 -19.88
C ILE A 225 37.53 -14.73 -18.63
N SER A 226 38.53 -14.78 -17.76
CA SER A 226 38.73 -15.81 -16.74
C SER A 226 37.82 -15.68 -15.49
N GLY A 227 36.63 -15.09 -15.64
CA GLY A 227 35.63 -14.99 -14.57
C GLY A 227 34.26 -15.56 -14.98
N GLY A 228 33.77 -15.20 -16.17
CA GLY A 228 32.44 -15.60 -16.66
C GLY A 228 32.30 -17.08 -17.02
N GLN A 229 33.41 -17.75 -17.36
CA GLN A 229 33.40 -19.16 -17.80
C GLN A 229 32.96 -20.17 -16.74
N LYS A 230 33.12 -19.88 -15.44
CA LYS A 230 32.60 -20.75 -14.37
C LYS A 230 31.13 -20.48 -14.03
N ALA A 231 30.59 -19.34 -14.46
CA ALA A 231 29.23 -18.90 -14.14
C ALA A 231 28.19 -19.56 -15.07
N GLY A 232 28.50 -19.73 -16.35
CA GLY A 232 27.62 -20.40 -17.32
C GLY A 232 27.32 -21.86 -16.98
N ALA A 233 28.17 -22.52 -16.18
CA ALA A 233 27.98 -23.91 -15.75
C ALA A 233 27.02 -24.07 -14.55
N PHE A 234 26.82 -23.04 -13.73
CA PHE A 234 25.97 -23.11 -12.51
C PHE A 234 24.48 -22.89 -12.79
N PHE A 235 24.16 -22.17 -13.88
CA PHE A 235 22.80 -21.80 -14.27
C PHE A 235 22.34 -22.52 -15.53
N THR A 236 22.99 -23.63 -15.89
CA THR A 236 22.55 -24.43 -17.03
C THR A 236 21.14 -24.93 -16.78
N HIS A 237 20.19 -24.40 -17.54
CA HIS A 237 18.86 -24.98 -17.71
C HIS A 237 18.99 -26.47 -18.00
N LYS A 238 17.97 -27.24 -17.62
CA LYS A 238 17.89 -28.69 -17.89
C LYS A 238 18.07 -28.99 -19.40
N HIS A 239 17.73 -28.00 -20.24
CA HIS A 239 17.91 -27.95 -21.68
C HIS A 239 18.86 -26.80 -22.06
N LYS A 240 20.14 -27.14 -22.27
CA LYS A 240 21.24 -26.18 -22.46
C LYS A 240 21.20 -25.41 -23.77
N ASP A 241 20.41 -25.87 -24.74
CA ASP A 241 20.41 -25.34 -26.11
C ASP A 241 19.39 -24.20 -26.30
N ASP A 242 18.43 -24.06 -25.38
CA ASP A 242 17.25 -23.20 -25.56
C ASP A 242 17.13 -22.06 -24.54
N ALA A 243 17.92 -22.06 -23.47
CA ALA A 243 17.99 -20.89 -22.58
C ALA A 243 19.40 -20.44 -22.25
N GLY A 244 19.53 -19.12 -22.33
CA GLY A 244 20.76 -18.35 -22.44
C GLY A 244 21.17 -17.81 -21.09
N ILE A 245 22.45 -17.46 -20.98
CA ILE A 245 23.02 -16.99 -19.71
C ILE A 245 22.44 -15.62 -19.36
N GLY A 246 21.81 -15.51 -18.19
CA GLY A 246 21.31 -14.25 -17.63
C GLY A 246 19.87 -13.87 -17.98
N TYR A 247 19.20 -14.64 -18.87
CA TYR A 247 17.82 -14.40 -19.29
C TYR A 247 16.97 -15.67 -19.28
N VAL A 248 15.66 -15.46 -19.27
CA VAL A 248 14.62 -16.47 -19.40
C VAL A 248 13.81 -16.21 -20.67
N ILE A 249 13.46 -17.29 -21.38
CA ILE A 249 12.39 -17.26 -22.39
C ILE A 249 11.12 -17.83 -21.78
N VAL A 250 10.00 -17.19 -22.11
CA VAL A 250 8.67 -17.75 -21.89
C VAL A 250 7.98 -17.96 -23.24
N HIS A 251 7.70 -19.22 -23.57
CA HIS A 251 6.73 -19.56 -24.60
C HIS A 251 5.34 -19.54 -24.00
N GLY A 252 4.41 -18.90 -24.68
CA GLY A 252 3.03 -18.87 -24.23
C GLY A 252 2.03 -19.00 -25.36
N ARG A 253 0.79 -19.28 -24.96
CA ARG A 253 -0.35 -19.42 -25.86
C ARG A 253 -1.60 -18.83 -25.24
N ILE A 254 -2.36 -18.10 -26.05
CA ILE A 254 -3.52 -17.35 -25.61
C ILE A 254 -4.77 -18.00 -26.17
N GLY A 255 -5.71 -18.40 -25.32
CA GLY A 255 -6.95 -19.08 -25.71
C GLY A 255 -8.22 -18.34 -25.29
N LEU A 256 -9.29 -18.50 -26.06
CA LEU A 256 -10.64 -18.10 -25.69
C LEU A 256 -11.38 -19.30 -25.11
N TRP A 257 -11.93 -19.16 -23.90
CA TRP A 257 -12.73 -20.23 -23.31
C TRP A 257 -14.06 -20.42 -24.07
N ASN A 258 -14.27 -21.62 -24.62
CA ASN A 258 -15.56 -21.98 -25.22
C ASN A 258 -16.38 -22.84 -24.26
N ILE A 259 -17.46 -22.27 -23.73
CA ILE A 259 -18.39 -22.91 -22.78
C ILE A 259 -19.02 -24.19 -23.36
N THR A 260 -19.31 -24.23 -24.66
CA THR A 260 -19.96 -25.40 -25.30
C THR A 260 -19.02 -26.58 -25.47
N LYS A 261 -17.75 -26.32 -25.77
CA LYS A 261 -16.71 -27.36 -25.90
C LYS A 261 -16.03 -27.70 -24.57
N ASN A 262 -16.22 -26.85 -23.54
CA ASN A 262 -15.53 -26.92 -22.26
C ASN A 262 -14.00 -26.96 -22.43
N TRP A 263 -13.49 -26.21 -23.43
CA TRP A 263 -12.08 -26.15 -23.81
C TRP A 263 -11.74 -24.80 -24.43
N TYR A 264 -10.45 -24.48 -24.52
CA TYR A 264 -9.96 -23.24 -25.12
C TYR A 264 -9.84 -23.35 -26.64
N GLU A 265 -10.32 -22.33 -27.35
CA GLU A 265 -10.11 -22.13 -28.78
C GLU A 265 -8.95 -21.16 -29.01
N TYR A 266 -8.16 -21.45 -30.04
CA TYR A 266 -6.91 -20.73 -30.31
C TYR A 266 -6.87 -20.08 -31.69
N ASN A 267 -7.86 -20.32 -32.56
CA ASN A 267 -7.90 -19.76 -33.90
C ASN A 267 -8.46 -18.33 -33.87
N TRP A 268 -7.62 -17.35 -33.53
CA TRP A 268 -8.05 -15.97 -33.32
C TRP A 268 -8.47 -15.28 -34.61
N THR A 269 -7.83 -15.59 -35.75
CA THR A 269 -8.26 -15.13 -37.08
C THR A 269 -9.72 -15.48 -37.36
N SER A 270 -10.18 -16.67 -36.97
CA SER A 270 -11.60 -17.07 -37.10
C SER A 270 -12.54 -16.43 -36.07
N ILE A 271 -12.02 -16.06 -34.90
CA ILE A 271 -12.80 -15.51 -33.78
C ILE A 271 -13.07 -14.02 -33.98
N ALA A 272 -12.07 -13.26 -34.40
CA ALA A 272 -12.11 -11.79 -34.40
C ALA A 272 -11.81 -11.14 -35.76
N GLY A 273 -11.38 -11.91 -36.76
CA GLY A 273 -11.02 -11.41 -38.09
C GLY A 273 -9.56 -10.93 -38.21
N GLU A 274 -9.20 -10.45 -39.40
CA GLU A 274 -7.82 -10.07 -39.76
C GLU A 274 -7.44 -8.62 -39.40
N ASP A 275 -8.43 -7.80 -39.00
CA ASP A 275 -8.25 -6.38 -38.65
C ASP A 275 -7.80 -6.17 -37.19
N CYS A 276 -7.51 -7.25 -36.46
CA CYS A 276 -7.15 -7.22 -35.05
C CYS A 276 -5.74 -7.76 -34.82
N ASP A 277 -5.07 -7.22 -33.79
CA ASP A 277 -3.79 -7.70 -33.29
C ASP A 277 -3.88 -8.10 -31.83
N ILE A 278 -3.16 -9.15 -31.45
CA ILE A 278 -3.00 -9.50 -30.04
C ILE A 278 -1.78 -8.78 -29.48
N LEU A 279 -2.00 -7.82 -28.60
CA LEU A 279 -0.99 -7.08 -27.86
C LEU A 279 -0.80 -7.68 -26.46
N LEU A 280 0.45 -7.93 -26.08
CA LEU A 280 0.84 -8.40 -24.76
C LEU A 280 1.52 -7.28 -24.00
N SER A 281 1.01 -6.96 -22.81
CA SER A 281 1.69 -6.12 -21.84
C SER A 281 2.50 -6.99 -20.90
N VAL A 282 3.82 -6.88 -20.94
CA VAL A 282 4.74 -7.63 -20.08
C VAL A 282 5.38 -6.65 -19.11
N ARG A 283 5.27 -6.92 -17.81
CA ARG A 283 5.92 -6.11 -16.76
C ARG A 283 6.44 -6.99 -15.63
N ILE A 284 7.52 -6.55 -15.00
CA ILE A 284 7.98 -7.17 -13.76
C ILE A 284 7.25 -6.58 -12.56
N MET A 285 6.89 -7.44 -11.63
CA MET A 285 6.26 -7.11 -10.36
C MET A 285 7.29 -7.27 -9.23
N ASN A 286 7.09 -6.54 -8.13
CA ASN A 286 7.85 -6.73 -6.88
C ASN A 286 9.38 -6.49 -6.98
N ARG A 287 9.82 -5.58 -7.87
CA ARG A 287 11.24 -5.17 -8.02
C ARG A 287 11.39 -3.63 -8.02
N PRO A 288 11.51 -2.99 -6.85
CA PRO A 288 11.58 -1.53 -6.75
C PRO A 288 12.90 -0.94 -7.28
N ASP A 289 13.95 -1.75 -7.42
CA ASP A 289 15.26 -1.37 -7.97
C ASP A 289 15.27 -1.25 -9.50
N LEU A 290 14.18 -1.69 -10.16
CA LEU A 290 13.99 -1.61 -11.61
C LEU A 290 12.98 -0.51 -11.92
N HIS A 291 13.25 0.27 -12.96
CA HIS A 291 12.35 1.32 -13.42
C HIS A 291 12.10 1.17 -14.92
N GLY A 292 10.82 1.15 -15.29
CA GLY A 292 10.42 1.02 -16.69
C GLY A 292 10.70 -0.36 -17.28
N HIS A 293 10.92 -1.39 -16.47
CA HIS A 293 11.04 -2.79 -16.91
C HIS A 293 9.67 -3.36 -17.30
N GLU A 294 9.15 -2.80 -18.38
CA GLU A 294 7.89 -3.16 -19.01
C GLU A 294 8.00 -2.93 -20.52
N TRP A 295 7.28 -3.74 -21.28
CA TRP A 295 7.22 -3.59 -22.72
C TRP A 295 5.92 -4.15 -23.27
N LEU A 296 5.63 -3.71 -24.50
CA LEU A 296 4.56 -4.24 -25.32
C LEU A 296 5.17 -5.16 -26.38
N GLN A 297 4.53 -6.30 -26.65
CA GLN A 297 4.90 -7.19 -27.74
C GLN A 297 3.65 -7.76 -28.41
N PHE A 298 3.74 -8.12 -29.68
CA PHE A 298 2.64 -8.76 -30.39
C PHE A 298 2.75 -10.29 -30.31
N ALA A 299 1.61 -10.97 -30.21
CA ALA A 299 1.50 -12.41 -30.38
C ALA A 299 1.06 -12.77 -31.80
N ASN A 300 1.24 -14.03 -32.19
CA ASN A 300 0.72 -14.54 -33.45
C ASN A 300 -0.82 -14.56 -33.41
N ILE A 301 -1.45 -13.88 -34.37
CA ILE A 301 -2.90 -13.79 -34.50
C ILE A 301 -3.55 -15.10 -34.97
N ASP A 302 -2.83 -16.03 -35.58
CA ASP A 302 -3.46 -17.25 -36.09
C ASP A 302 -3.76 -18.26 -34.99
N ASP A 303 -2.82 -18.47 -34.06
CA ASP A 303 -2.89 -19.51 -33.03
C ASP A 303 -2.71 -19.01 -31.59
N GLY A 304 -2.57 -17.69 -31.42
CA GLY A 304 -2.37 -17.02 -30.13
C GLY A 304 -1.01 -17.30 -29.49
N THR A 305 -0.04 -17.85 -30.22
CA THR A 305 1.29 -18.18 -29.66
C THR A 305 2.19 -16.95 -29.57
N PHE A 306 3.05 -16.93 -28.55
CA PHE A 306 4.04 -15.87 -28.38
C PHE A 306 5.32 -16.39 -27.71
N VAL A 307 6.40 -15.64 -27.93
CA VAL A 307 7.71 -15.87 -27.32
C VAL A 307 8.14 -14.56 -26.66
N SER A 308 8.16 -14.53 -25.32
CA SER A 308 8.68 -13.41 -24.56
C SER A 308 10.15 -13.65 -24.22
N LYS A 309 11.02 -12.79 -24.72
CA LYS A 309 12.49 -12.91 -24.57
C LYS A 309 13.04 -11.86 -23.62
N GLY A 310 14.20 -12.14 -23.03
CA GLY A 310 14.89 -11.16 -22.18
C GLY A 310 14.21 -10.91 -20.84
N MET A 311 13.50 -11.90 -20.30
CA MET A 311 12.96 -11.87 -18.94
C MET A 311 14.06 -12.22 -17.93
N LEU A 312 13.97 -11.72 -16.71
CA LEU A 312 14.96 -11.94 -15.65
C LEU A 312 14.68 -13.27 -14.92
N PRO A 313 15.73 -14.05 -14.57
CA PRO A 313 15.58 -15.28 -13.81
C PRO A 313 15.24 -15.03 -12.32
N SER A 314 14.30 -15.78 -11.75
CA SER A 314 13.90 -15.72 -10.33
C SER A 314 14.45 -16.91 -9.52
N LEU A 315 15.67 -16.81 -9.01
CA LEU A 315 16.38 -17.96 -8.42
C LEU A 315 16.41 -18.03 -6.89
N GLY A 316 15.59 -17.24 -6.19
CA GLY A 316 15.34 -17.32 -4.74
C GLY A 316 16.55 -17.06 -3.83
N TRP A 317 17.55 -17.95 -3.82
CA TRP A 317 18.78 -17.88 -3.03
C TRP A 317 19.95 -17.19 -3.76
N ALA A 318 19.94 -17.16 -5.08
CA ALA A 318 21.02 -16.60 -5.91
C ALA A 318 20.65 -15.30 -6.66
N ALA A 319 19.35 -14.96 -6.72
CA ALA A 319 18.83 -13.79 -7.41
C ALA A 319 17.59 -13.25 -6.71
N SER A 320 17.37 -11.93 -6.77
CA SER A 320 16.14 -11.30 -6.32
C SER A 320 14.93 -11.92 -7.01
N LEU A 321 13.82 -12.04 -6.28
CA LEU A 321 12.55 -12.54 -6.81
C LEU A 321 12.17 -11.75 -8.09
N ALA A 322 11.90 -12.44 -9.19
CA ALA A 322 11.48 -11.83 -10.45
C ALA A 322 10.13 -12.43 -10.89
N GLU A 323 9.06 -11.83 -10.38
CA GLU A 323 7.69 -12.17 -10.75
C GLU A 323 7.28 -11.32 -11.95
N TYR A 324 6.76 -11.94 -13.00
CA TYR A 324 6.29 -11.24 -14.19
C TYR A 324 4.78 -11.33 -14.31
N GLU A 325 4.17 -10.24 -14.77
CA GLU A 325 2.79 -10.20 -15.22
C GLU A 325 2.74 -10.06 -16.75
N ILE A 326 1.99 -10.95 -17.43
CA ILE A 326 1.74 -10.87 -18.86
C ILE A 326 0.23 -10.76 -19.09
N LEU A 327 -0.22 -9.62 -19.61
CA LEU A 327 -1.64 -9.35 -19.89
C LEU A 327 -1.90 -9.27 -21.40
N PRO A 328 -2.69 -10.20 -21.97
CA PRO A 328 -3.06 -10.19 -23.38
C PRO A 328 -4.30 -9.33 -23.66
N TYR A 329 -4.24 -8.50 -24.70
CA TYR A 329 -5.35 -7.68 -25.22
C TYR A 329 -5.48 -7.92 -26.72
N LEU A 330 -6.71 -8.01 -27.22
CA LEU A 330 -6.96 -7.96 -28.67
C LEU A 330 -7.38 -6.54 -29.03
N ILE A 331 -6.64 -5.88 -29.91
CA ILE A 331 -6.86 -4.49 -30.30
C ILE A 331 -7.24 -4.42 -31.77
N ASN A 332 -8.29 -3.67 -32.08
CA ASN A 332 -8.70 -3.40 -33.44
C ASN A 332 -7.77 -2.33 -34.06
N ARG A 333 -7.14 -2.63 -35.20
CA ARG A 333 -6.19 -1.73 -35.87
C ARG A 333 -6.84 -0.45 -36.40
N THR A 334 -8.13 -0.49 -36.74
CA THR A 334 -8.85 0.64 -37.35
C THR A 334 -9.45 1.57 -36.31
N THR A 335 -9.99 1.04 -35.22
CA THR A 335 -10.65 1.85 -34.17
C THR A 335 -9.74 2.14 -32.98
N GLY A 336 -8.70 1.34 -32.75
CA GLY A 336 -7.86 1.38 -31.56
C GLY A 336 -8.54 0.83 -30.30
N GLU A 337 -9.74 0.26 -30.42
CA GLU A 337 -10.50 -0.27 -29.30
C GLU A 337 -10.00 -1.66 -28.87
N VAL A 338 -10.09 -1.94 -27.56
CA VAL A 338 -9.81 -3.26 -27.00
C VAL A 338 -11.04 -4.15 -27.20
N GLU A 339 -10.93 -5.15 -28.06
CA GLU A 339 -11.98 -6.11 -28.36
C GLU A 339 -12.09 -7.23 -27.31
N TYR A 340 -10.94 -7.71 -26.87
CA TYR A 340 -10.81 -8.76 -25.86
C TYR A 340 -9.76 -8.34 -24.83
N ALA A 341 -10.01 -8.68 -23.58
CA ALA A 341 -9.15 -8.37 -22.45
C ALA A 341 -8.77 -9.67 -21.70
N PRO A 342 -7.72 -9.65 -20.85
CA PRO A 342 -7.35 -10.79 -20.03
C PRO A 342 -8.53 -11.24 -19.18
N ASP A 343 -8.79 -12.53 -19.03
CA ASP A 343 -9.85 -13.03 -18.14
C ASP A 343 -9.32 -13.28 -16.72
N MET A 344 -9.49 -12.34 -15.80
CA MET A 344 -9.08 -12.51 -14.40
C MET A 344 -10.07 -13.37 -13.59
N GLY A 345 -11.19 -13.78 -14.19
CA GLY A 345 -12.22 -14.58 -13.57
C GLY A 345 -11.92 -16.07 -13.57
N VAL A 346 -12.99 -16.88 -13.49
CA VAL A 346 -12.91 -18.34 -13.29
C VAL A 346 -12.17 -19.03 -14.43
N TYR A 347 -12.37 -18.58 -15.67
CA TYR A 347 -11.81 -19.23 -16.86
C TYR A 347 -10.42 -18.72 -17.27
N GLY A 348 -9.78 -17.85 -16.51
CA GLY A 348 -8.37 -17.53 -16.71
C GLY A 348 -7.54 -17.80 -15.49
N THR A 349 -7.69 -16.99 -14.44
CA THR A 349 -6.82 -17.08 -13.26
C THR A 349 -6.99 -18.38 -12.47
N TYR A 350 -8.21 -18.91 -12.33
CA TYR A 350 -8.48 -20.03 -11.42
C TYR A 350 -8.22 -21.42 -12.01
N LEU A 351 -8.39 -21.58 -13.33
CA LEU A 351 -8.14 -22.86 -14.01
C LEU A 351 -6.65 -23.08 -14.31
N TRP A 352 -5.84 -22.01 -14.39
CA TRP A 352 -4.41 -22.09 -14.66
C TRP A 352 -3.59 -21.80 -13.38
N PRO A 353 -2.56 -22.59 -13.05
CA PRO A 353 -1.86 -22.54 -11.76
C PRO A 353 -1.30 -21.17 -11.32
N HIS A 354 -1.03 -20.26 -12.28
CA HIS A 354 -0.42 -18.96 -12.02
C HIS A 354 -1.22 -17.76 -12.58
N GLY A 355 -2.37 -18.00 -13.22
CA GLY A 355 -3.08 -16.94 -13.95
C GLY A 355 -2.15 -16.13 -14.87
N TYR A 356 -2.09 -14.81 -14.64
CA TYR A 356 -1.25 -13.89 -15.42
C TYR A 356 0.08 -13.53 -14.74
N ARG A 357 0.32 -13.98 -13.50
CA ARG A 357 1.50 -13.63 -12.69
C ARG A 357 2.28 -14.87 -12.30
N PHE A 358 3.54 -14.94 -12.68
CA PHE A 358 4.35 -16.12 -12.42
C PHE A 358 5.82 -15.78 -12.18
N LEU A 359 6.50 -16.66 -11.44
CA LEU A 359 7.95 -16.61 -11.31
C LEU A 359 8.59 -17.26 -12.54
N THR A 360 9.66 -16.66 -13.05
CA THR A 360 10.37 -17.19 -14.22
C THR A 360 11.12 -18.50 -13.96
N PHE A 361 11.14 -18.97 -12.71
CA PHE A 361 11.71 -20.23 -12.26
C PHE A 361 10.89 -20.81 -11.09
N GLU A 362 10.03 -21.78 -11.40
CA GLU A 362 9.16 -22.46 -10.44
C GLU A 362 8.92 -23.90 -10.91
N ASP A 363 9.84 -24.83 -10.61
CA ASP A 363 9.75 -26.25 -11.00
C ASP A 363 8.60 -26.93 -10.21
N PRO A 364 7.63 -27.64 -10.85
CA PRO A 364 7.61 -28.15 -12.22
C PRO A 364 6.82 -27.34 -13.25
N LEU A 365 6.56 -26.06 -13.03
CA LEU A 365 5.65 -25.26 -13.86
C LEU A 365 6.38 -24.39 -14.88
N ILE A 366 7.49 -23.75 -14.50
CA ILE A 366 8.37 -22.95 -15.39
C ILE A 366 9.83 -23.22 -15.02
N ASP A 367 10.69 -23.48 -16.00
CA ASP A 367 12.14 -23.71 -15.80
C ASP A 367 13.03 -22.72 -16.58
N GLY A 368 12.40 -21.67 -17.10
CA GLY A 368 13.01 -20.61 -17.87
C GLY A 368 13.59 -21.00 -19.24
N SER A 369 13.42 -22.26 -19.66
CA SER A 369 13.91 -22.79 -20.93
C SER A 369 12.98 -22.51 -22.13
N GLY A 370 11.71 -22.22 -21.85
CA GLY A 370 10.66 -22.16 -22.87
C GLY A 370 10.00 -23.52 -23.18
N ASP A 371 10.48 -24.64 -22.60
CA ASP A 371 9.87 -25.96 -22.83
C ASP A 371 8.44 -26.08 -22.29
N LYS A 372 8.13 -25.33 -21.22
CA LYS A 372 6.81 -25.30 -20.61
C LYS A 372 6.04 -24.08 -21.12
N ILE A 373 4.91 -24.34 -21.77
CA ILE A 373 4.06 -23.29 -22.36
C ILE A 373 3.20 -22.65 -21.27
N VAL A 374 3.28 -21.33 -21.14
CA VAL A 374 2.39 -20.52 -20.31
C VAL A 374 1.08 -20.29 -21.04
N ASN A 375 -0.02 -20.78 -20.49
CA ASN A 375 -1.34 -20.59 -21.06
C ASN A 375 -1.99 -19.35 -20.44
N LEU A 376 -2.43 -18.43 -21.31
CA LEU A 376 -3.19 -17.24 -20.93
C LEU A 376 -4.57 -17.31 -21.57
N SER A 377 -5.54 -16.58 -21.03
CA SER A 377 -6.86 -16.48 -21.65
C SER A 377 -7.33 -15.05 -21.80
N MET A 378 -8.24 -14.86 -22.76
CA MET A 378 -8.94 -13.61 -22.96
C MET A 378 -10.43 -13.87 -23.07
N PHE A 379 -11.22 -12.83 -22.80
CA PHE A 379 -12.66 -12.83 -23.02
C PHE A 379 -13.08 -11.57 -23.76
N LYS A 380 -14.22 -11.62 -24.45
CA LYS A 380 -14.74 -10.47 -25.19
C LYS A 380 -15.15 -9.39 -24.20
N ALA A 381 -14.63 -8.18 -24.36
CA ALA A 381 -14.78 -7.13 -23.36
C ALA A 381 -15.26 -5.80 -23.95
N SER A 382 -15.99 -5.05 -23.12
CA SER A 382 -16.17 -3.59 -23.21
C SER A 382 -15.41 -2.94 -22.05
N THR A 383 -14.99 -1.69 -22.24
CA THR A 383 -14.16 -0.95 -21.29
C THR A 383 -14.99 0.07 -20.51
N VAL A 384 -14.82 0.12 -19.19
CA VAL A 384 -15.36 1.16 -18.32
C VAL A 384 -14.21 1.89 -17.63
N ALA A 385 -14.07 3.19 -17.87
CA ALA A 385 -13.01 4.02 -17.28
C ALA A 385 -13.50 4.74 -16.02
N LEU A 386 -12.77 4.57 -14.93
CA LEU A 386 -12.93 5.28 -13.67
C LEU A 386 -11.73 6.20 -13.45
N HIS A 387 -12.02 7.42 -13.00
CA HIS A 387 -11.03 8.48 -12.80
C HIS A 387 -10.93 8.88 -11.34
N ASP A 388 -9.76 9.39 -10.93
CA ASP A 388 -9.51 10.00 -9.61
C ASP A 388 -9.80 9.09 -8.41
N LEU A 389 -9.33 7.85 -8.44
CA LEU A 389 -9.50 6.91 -7.33
C LEU A 389 -8.41 7.10 -6.27
N PHE A 390 -8.78 7.71 -5.14
CA PHE A 390 -7.97 7.79 -3.92
C PHE A 390 -8.86 7.67 -2.67
N ASP A 391 -8.27 7.63 -1.47
CA ASP A 391 -9.04 7.62 -0.23
C ASP A 391 -9.40 9.07 0.16
N PRO A 392 -10.69 9.47 0.20
CA PRO A 392 -11.07 10.86 0.50
C PRO A 392 -10.71 11.30 1.92
N ARG A 393 -10.35 10.37 2.82
CA ARG A 393 -9.95 10.65 4.21
C ARG A 393 -8.48 11.04 4.32
N THR A 394 -7.63 10.43 3.50
CA THR A 394 -6.18 10.67 3.51
C THR A 394 -5.74 11.52 2.33
N LEU A 395 -6.56 11.65 1.28
CA LEU A 395 -6.19 12.20 -0.03
C LEU A 395 -4.97 11.50 -0.65
N LEU A 396 -4.59 10.35 -0.10
CA LEU A 396 -3.49 9.53 -0.56
C LEU A 396 -4.05 8.36 -1.35
N THR A 397 -3.18 7.87 -2.20
CA THR A 397 -3.48 6.74 -3.04
C THR A 397 -3.32 5.46 -2.21
N PRO A 398 -4.32 4.56 -2.15
CA PRO A 398 -4.22 3.41 -1.24
C PRO A 398 -3.21 2.38 -1.77
N LYS A 399 -1.95 2.48 -1.32
CA LYS A 399 -0.76 1.75 -1.81
C LYS A 399 -0.77 0.23 -1.62
N MET A 400 -1.54 -0.33 -0.66
CA MET A 400 -1.54 -1.78 -0.38
C MET A 400 -2.95 -2.28 -0.06
N GLY A 401 -3.35 -3.40 -0.67
CA GLY A 401 -4.61 -4.10 -0.38
C GLY A 401 -5.89 -3.42 -0.89
N SER A 402 -5.77 -2.33 -1.65
CA SER A 402 -6.89 -1.79 -2.42
C SER A 402 -7.25 -2.73 -3.55
N ARG A 403 -8.54 -3.03 -3.68
CA ARG A 403 -9.07 -3.91 -4.71
C ARG A 403 -10.39 -3.39 -5.20
N ILE A 404 -10.64 -3.69 -6.47
CA ILE A 404 -11.91 -3.39 -7.11
C ILE A 404 -12.64 -4.70 -7.28
N LYS A 405 -13.86 -4.76 -6.76
CA LYS A 405 -14.76 -5.88 -7.06
C LYS A 405 -15.76 -5.44 -8.10
N ILE A 406 -15.92 -6.26 -9.13
CA ILE A 406 -16.92 -6.07 -10.17
C ILE A 406 -17.99 -7.14 -9.97
N LEU A 407 -19.19 -6.69 -9.64
CA LEU A 407 -20.32 -7.54 -9.31
C LEU A 407 -21.38 -7.46 -10.40
N ASP A 408 -22.19 -8.49 -10.52
CA ASP A 408 -23.43 -8.47 -11.30
C ASP A 408 -24.57 -7.78 -10.54
N VAL A 409 -25.76 -7.76 -11.12
CA VAL A 409 -26.97 -7.17 -10.50
C VAL A 409 -27.38 -7.92 -9.22
N ASN A 410 -27.00 -9.20 -9.07
CA ASN A 410 -27.30 -10.04 -7.91
C ASN A 410 -26.20 -9.96 -6.83
N ASP A 411 -25.27 -9.02 -6.93
CA ASP A 411 -24.13 -8.83 -6.02
C ASP A 411 -23.16 -10.02 -5.99
N VAL A 412 -23.11 -10.82 -7.07
CA VAL A 412 -22.16 -11.92 -7.28
C VAL A 412 -21.01 -11.43 -8.15
N GLU A 413 -19.79 -11.81 -7.82
CA GLU A 413 -18.61 -11.47 -8.63
C GLU A 413 -18.73 -12.06 -10.04
N LEU A 414 -18.38 -11.27 -11.06
CA LEU A 414 -18.50 -11.71 -12.44
C LEU A 414 -17.65 -12.94 -12.72
N ILE A 415 -18.17 -13.84 -13.56
CA ILE A 415 -17.45 -15.06 -13.97
C ILE A 415 -16.22 -14.70 -14.80
N GLN A 416 -16.32 -13.64 -15.62
CA GLN A 416 -15.24 -13.10 -16.46
C GLN A 416 -15.19 -11.59 -16.30
N PHE A 417 -14.01 -11.10 -15.93
CA PHE A 417 -13.74 -9.67 -15.78
C PHE A 417 -12.23 -9.44 -15.79
N SER A 418 -11.82 -8.20 -15.94
CA SER A 418 -10.45 -7.78 -15.67
C SER A 418 -10.42 -6.30 -15.34
N TYR A 419 -9.31 -5.85 -14.78
CA TYR A 419 -9.08 -4.43 -14.59
C TYR A 419 -7.59 -4.11 -14.64
N VAL A 420 -7.29 -2.89 -15.06
CA VAL A 420 -5.95 -2.31 -15.00
C VAL A 420 -6.03 -1.02 -14.20
N VAL A 421 -5.20 -0.93 -13.18
CA VAL A 421 -5.01 0.29 -12.41
C VAL A 421 -3.76 0.98 -12.95
N SER A 422 -3.88 2.26 -13.31
CA SER A 422 -2.72 3.06 -13.67
C SER A 422 -1.78 3.14 -12.48
N SER A 423 -0.49 3.34 -12.71
CA SER A 423 0.41 3.80 -11.66
C SER A 423 0.67 5.27 -11.95
N PRO A 424 -0.08 6.23 -11.36
CA PRO A 424 0.20 7.63 -11.56
C PRO A 424 1.64 7.84 -11.09
N PRO A 425 2.33 8.83 -11.67
CA PRO A 425 3.67 9.16 -11.25
C PRO A 425 3.59 9.63 -9.79
N SER A 426 3.81 8.69 -8.88
CA SER A 426 3.46 8.84 -7.48
C SER A 426 4.53 9.67 -6.80
N PHE A 427 4.15 10.88 -6.37
CA PHE A 427 4.93 11.70 -5.44
C PHE A 427 5.29 10.91 -4.16
N GLU A 428 4.56 9.84 -3.86
CA GLU A 428 4.74 9.04 -2.67
C GLU A 428 5.95 8.08 -2.73
N SER A 429 6.54 7.89 -3.92
CA SER A 429 7.76 7.09 -4.09
C SER A 429 9.04 7.92 -3.88
N GLY A 430 8.96 9.24 -4.00
CA GLY A 430 10.10 10.16 -3.83
C GLY A 430 11.29 9.88 -4.76
N GLU A 431 11.13 9.01 -5.75
CA GLU A 431 12.27 8.42 -6.47
C GLU A 431 12.42 8.89 -7.91
N ASN A 432 11.51 9.70 -8.47
CA ASN A 432 11.58 10.09 -9.89
C ASN A 432 11.04 11.50 -10.16
N ILE A 433 11.56 12.10 -11.24
CA ILE A 433 10.99 13.30 -11.87
C ILE A 433 9.62 12.90 -12.43
N VAL A 434 8.57 13.46 -11.84
CA VAL A 434 7.19 13.18 -12.20
C VAL A 434 6.79 14.12 -13.34
N LEU A 435 6.62 13.59 -14.55
CA LEU A 435 5.85 14.26 -15.60
C LEU A 435 4.38 13.87 -15.43
N GLY A 436 3.61 14.70 -14.75
CA GLY A 436 2.19 14.49 -14.48
C GLY A 436 1.69 15.36 -13.32
N ASP A 437 0.38 15.53 -13.18
CA ASP A 437 -0.18 16.26 -12.05
C ASP A 437 -0.13 15.37 -10.78
N PRO A 438 0.70 15.70 -9.77
CA PRO A 438 0.83 14.89 -8.55
C PRO A 438 -0.44 14.91 -7.69
N THR A 439 -1.45 15.71 -8.04
CA THR A 439 -2.75 15.74 -7.36
C THR A 439 -3.76 14.73 -7.91
N SER A 440 -3.48 14.09 -9.05
CA SER A 440 -4.39 13.13 -9.68
C SER A 440 -4.38 11.76 -8.98
N GLY A 441 -5.56 11.15 -8.86
CA GLY A 441 -5.71 9.80 -8.29
C GLY A 441 -5.35 8.67 -9.26
N TYR A 442 -5.55 7.41 -8.86
CA TYR A 442 -5.49 6.28 -9.78
C TYR A 442 -6.58 6.38 -10.85
N GLU A 443 -6.21 6.11 -12.10
CA GLU A 443 -7.17 5.81 -13.16
C GLU A 443 -7.32 4.30 -13.27
N VAL A 444 -8.54 3.83 -13.52
CA VAL A 444 -8.80 2.40 -13.67
C VAL A 444 -9.62 2.14 -14.92
N LEU A 445 -9.15 1.18 -15.71
CA LEU A 445 -9.91 0.59 -16.79
C LEU A 445 -10.46 -0.76 -16.32
N LEU A 446 -11.79 -0.89 -16.26
CA LEU A 446 -12.48 -2.15 -16.01
C LEU A 446 -12.86 -2.76 -17.36
N PHE A 447 -12.65 -4.06 -17.48
CA PHE A 447 -13.06 -4.85 -18.63
C PHE A 447 -14.15 -5.82 -18.20
N VAL A 448 -15.30 -5.74 -18.88
CA VAL A 448 -16.49 -6.56 -18.57
C VAL A 448 -17.14 -7.05 -19.85
N SER A 449 -17.95 -8.10 -19.78
CA SER A 449 -18.63 -8.63 -20.98
C SER A 449 -19.53 -7.56 -21.61
N PRO A 450 -19.57 -7.43 -22.95
CA PRO A 450 -20.46 -6.47 -23.62
C PRO A 450 -21.92 -6.68 -23.26
N ASN A 451 -22.70 -5.60 -23.17
CA ASN A 451 -24.11 -5.61 -22.77
C ASN A 451 -24.38 -6.21 -21.37
N SER A 452 -23.36 -6.27 -20.51
CA SER A 452 -23.54 -6.63 -19.10
C SER A 452 -23.99 -5.42 -18.29
N THR A 453 -24.67 -5.70 -17.17
CA THR A 453 -24.99 -4.71 -16.16
C THR A 453 -24.17 -5.02 -14.92
N ILE A 454 -23.35 -4.06 -14.50
CA ILE A 454 -22.33 -4.27 -13.46
C ILE A 454 -22.52 -3.32 -12.28
N LYS A 455 -22.06 -3.74 -11.12
CA LYS A 455 -21.83 -2.89 -9.96
C LYS A 455 -20.34 -2.89 -9.64
N VAL A 456 -19.81 -1.77 -9.18
CA VAL A 456 -18.37 -1.65 -8.87
C VAL A 456 -18.21 -1.26 -7.41
N LEU A 457 -17.38 -2.00 -6.69
CA LEU A 457 -17.01 -1.71 -5.31
C LEU A 457 -15.52 -1.37 -5.25
N PHE A 458 -15.20 -0.14 -4.87
CA PHE A 458 -13.84 0.29 -4.60
C PHE A 458 -13.57 0.20 -3.10
N MET A 459 -12.62 -0.64 -2.68
CA MET A 459 -12.39 -0.92 -1.27
C MET A 459 -10.90 -1.08 -0.94
N THR A 460 -10.54 -0.72 0.29
CA THR A 460 -9.31 -1.17 0.96
C THR A 460 -9.59 -2.48 1.71
N GLU A 461 -8.57 -3.09 2.33
CA GLU A 461 -8.71 -4.38 3.03
C GLU A 461 -9.89 -4.40 4.02
N GLN A 462 -10.13 -3.28 4.72
CA GLN A 462 -11.12 -3.20 5.80
C GLN A 462 -12.34 -2.33 5.47
N ASN A 463 -12.21 -1.37 4.54
CA ASN A 463 -13.23 -0.33 4.30
C ASN A 463 -13.61 -0.20 2.83
N THR A 464 -14.91 -0.08 2.56
CA THR A 464 -15.40 0.38 1.26
C THR A 464 -15.15 1.88 1.15
N LEU A 465 -14.47 2.30 0.10
CA LEU A 465 -14.22 3.70 -0.23
C LEU A 465 -15.30 4.25 -1.17
N GLY A 466 -15.70 3.49 -2.19
CA GLY A 466 -16.70 3.89 -3.18
C GLY A 466 -17.59 2.74 -3.64
N LEU A 467 -18.80 3.07 -4.06
CA LEU A 467 -19.78 2.14 -4.64
C LEU A 467 -20.39 2.76 -5.90
N LEU A 468 -20.39 2.01 -6.99
CA LEU A 468 -21.19 2.29 -8.18
C LEU A 468 -22.23 1.19 -8.32
N ALA A 469 -23.47 1.51 -8.01
CA ALA A 469 -24.58 0.57 -8.06
C ALA A 469 -25.82 1.14 -8.75
N ASN A 470 -25.87 2.46 -9.04
CA ASN A 470 -27.04 3.13 -9.63
C ASN A 470 -28.35 2.70 -8.92
N ASN A 471 -28.44 2.96 -7.61
CA ASN A 471 -29.55 2.51 -6.76
C ASN A 471 -29.84 0.99 -6.77
N GLY A 472 -28.84 0.17 -7.09
CA GLY A 472 -28.95 -1.29 -7.13
C GLY A 472 -29.32 -1.85 -8.51
N GLU A 473 -29.69 -1.02 -9.48
CA GLU A 473 -29.97 -1.45 -10.86
C GLU A 473 -28.68 -1.81 -11.63
N GLY A 474 -27.54 -1.30 -11.18
CA GLY A 474 -26.24 -1.43 -11.82
C GLY A 474 -26.07 -0.50 -13.03
N ILE A 475 -24.86 -0.48 -13.55
CA ILE A 475 -24.45 0.30 -14.71
C ILE A 475 -24.47 -0.61 -15.92
N LYS A 476 -25.31 -0.26 -16.91
CA LYS A 476 -25.38 -0.98 -18.16
C LYS A 476 -24.23 -0.57 -19.09
N VAL A 477 -23.41 -1.53 -19.48
CA VAL A 477 -22.28 -1.34 -20.40
C VAL A 477 -22.72 -1.73 -21.81
N SER A 478 -23.46 -0.82 -22.47
CA SER A 478 -23.93 -1.01 -23.85
C SER A 478 -22.95 -0.53 -24.91
N GLU A 479 -22.08 0.41 -24.56
CA GLU A 479 -21.06 0.94 -25.47
C GLU A 479 -19.75 0.16 -25.33
N LYS A 480 -18.87 0.32 -26.31
CA LYS A 480 -17.54 -0.30 -26.29
C LYS A 480 -16.65 0.34 -25.23
N TYR A 481 -16.80 1.64 -25.02
CA TYR A 481 -16.07 2.42 -24.04
C TYR A 481 -17.02 3.36 -23.28
N VAL A 482 -17.10 3.20 -21.96
CA VAL A 482 -17.93 4.03 -21.07
C VAL A 482 -17.02 4.75 -20.07
N SER A 483 -17.00 6.08 -20.09
CA SER A 483 -16.22 6.86 -19.13
C SER A 483 -17.11 7.44 -18.04
N ILE A 484 -16.80 7.15 -16.77
CA ILE A 484 -17.56 7.65 -15.62
C ILE A 484 -16.84 8.86 -15.05
N VAL A 485 -17.28 10.06 -15.43
CA VAL A 485 -16.66 11.32 -15.00
C VAL A 485 -17.70 12.31 -14.46
N PRO A 486 -17.47 12.93 -13.29
CA PRO A 486 -16.43 12.62 -12.30
C PRO A 486 -16.85 11.43 -11.41
N THR A 487 -16.01 10.41 -11.26
CA THR A 487 -16.29 9.22 -10.42
C THR A 487 -16.71 9.56 -8.99
N PRO A 488 -16.07 10.53 -8.27
CA PRO A 488 -16.46 10.88 -6.91
C PRO A 488 -17.92 11.31 -6.76
N LEU A 489 -18.51 11.92 -7.79
CA LEU A 489 -19.93 12.31 -7.78
C LEU A 489 -20.84 11.08 -7.74
N TYR A 490 -20.57 10.08 -8.58
CA TYR A 490 -21.36 8.86 -8.63
C TYR A 490 -21.20 8.04 -7.34
N PHE A 491 -19.96 7.93 -6.82
CA PHE A 491 -19.72 7.32 -5.51
C PHE A 491 -20.49 8.03 -4.39
N ALA A 492 -20.47 9.36 -4.35
CA ALA A 492 -21.18 10.11 -3.33
C ALA A 492 -22.70 9.88 -3.42
N ASN A 493 -23.28 9.94 -4.63
CA ASN A 493 -24.72 9.71 -4.85
C ASN A 493 -25.16 8.29 -4.48
N ASP A 494 -24.46 7.25 -4.94
CA ASP A 494 -24.83 5.86 -4.69
C ASP A 494 -24.63 5.48 -3.22
N LEU A 495 -23.56 5.97 -2.57
CA LEU A 495 -23.41 5.83 -1.13
C LEU A 495 -24.49 6.58 -0.36
N MET A 496 -24.90 7.76 -0.81
CA MET A 496 -25.97 8.54 -0.19
C MET A 496 -27.28 7.77 -0.18
N SER A 497 -27.68 7.26 -1.34
CA SER A 497 -28.90 6.44 -1.50
C SER A 497 -28.86 5.18 -0.63
N LEU A 498 -27.71 4.49 -0.59
CA LEU A 498 -27.54 3.31 0.25
C LEU A 498 -27.61 3.65 1.75
N VAL A 499 -26.96 4.73 2.17
CA VAL A 499 -26.98 5.19 3.57
C VAL A 499 -28.39 5.63 3.95
N GLU A 500 -29.12 6.33 3.08
CA GLU A 500 -30.51 6.74 3.30
C GLU A 500 -31.42 5.52 3.53
N THR A 501 -31.30 4.51 2.65
CA THR A 501 -32.05 3.24 2.77
C THR A 501 -31.69 2.48 4.04
N ARG A 502 -30.41 2.47 4.45
CA ARG A 502 -29.98 1.85 5.71
C ARG A 502 -30.47 2.64 6.92
N MET A 503 -30.43 3.96 6.87
CA MET A 503 -30.88 4.83 7.96
C MET A 503 -32.39 4.70 8.20
N SER A 504 -33.19 4.59 7.15
CA SER A 504 -34.63 4.33 7.29
C SER A 504 -34.89 2.98 7.94
N GLY A 505 -34.25 1.90 7.45
CA GLY A 505 -34.38 0.56 8.03
C GLY A 505 -33.86 0.45 9.47
N LEU A 506 -32.73 1.09 9.79
CA LEU A 506 -32.21 1.18 11.16
C LEU A 506 -33.12 2.03 12.06
N GLY A 507 -33.78 3.05 11.50
CA GLY A 507 -34.77 3.87 12.19
C GLY A 507 -36.02 3.08 12.57
N GLU A 508 -36.58 2.33 11.63
CA GLU A 508 -37.73 1.43 11.86
C GLU A 508 -37.43 0.36 12.91
N ALA A 509 -36.19 -0.16 12.91
CA ALA A 509 -35.74 -1.13 13.90
C ALA A 509 -35.25 -0.51 15.23
N GLN A 510 -35.42 0.80 15.41
CA GLN A 510 -35.02 1.55 16.61
C GLN A 510 -33.51 1.45 16.95
N LEU A 511 -32.68 1.09 15.96
CA LEU A 511 -31.22 0.98 16.09
C LEU A 511 -30.50 2.32 15.94
N MET A 512 -31.22 3.36 15.52
CA MET A 512 -30.74 4.74 15.44
C MET A 512 -30.86 5.52 16.77
N GLY A 513 -31.25 4.86 17.86
CA GLY A 513 -31.30 5.48 19.19
C GLY A 513 -29.91 5.83 19.77
N GLY A 514 -29.86 6.85 20.63
CA GLY A 514 -28.63 7.29 21.31
C GLY A 514 -27.70 8.19 20.47
N GLY A 515 -26.50 8.49 20.98
CA GLY A 515 -25.57 9.44 20.35
C GLY A 515 -25.06 9.04 18.96
N ARG A 516 -24.98 7.74 18.67
CA ARG A 516 -24.43 7.22 17.40
C ARG A 516 -25.35 7.46 16.20
N GLY A 517 -26.67 7.33 16.37
CA GLY A 517 -27.63 7.61 15.29
C GLY A 517 -27.70 9.11 14.94
N ALA A 518 -27.57 9.98 15.94
CA ALA A 518 -27.45 11.43 15.73
C ALA A 518 -26.18 11.80 14.96
N TYR A 519 -25.04 11.17 15.29
CA TYR A 519 -23.79 11.36 14.56
C TYR A 519 -23.87 10.92 13.09
N ILE A 520 -24.51 9.77 12.80
CA ILE A 520 -24.74 9.32 11.42
C ILE A 520 -25.59 10.35 10.65
N ARG A 521 -26.65 10.87 11.28
CA ARG A 521 -27.51 11.90 10.67
C ARG A 521 -26.76 13.20 10.43
N GLU A 522 -25.91 13.63 11.36
CA GLU A 522 -25.05 14.80 11.18
C GLU A 522 -24.13 14.64 9.96
N LEU A 523 -23.47 13.47 9.82
CA LEU A 523 -22.60 13.17 8.68
C LEU A 523 -23.37 13.13 7.36
N TYR A 524 -24.55 12.51 7.34
CA TYR A 524 -25.44 12.47 6.18
C TYR A 524 -25.86 13.89 5.75
N ASP A 525 -26.30 14.72 6.69
CA ASP A 525 -26.72 16.10 6.42
C ASP A 525 -25.54 16.99 5.99
N GLN A 526 -24.33 16.74 6.50
CA GLN A 526 -23.10 17.39 6.02
C GLN A 526 -22.79 16.99 4.58
N SER A 527 -22.82 15.69 4.27
CA SER A 527 -22.59 15.21 2.90
C SER A 527 -23.58 15.78 1.91
N ARG A 528 -24.88 15.80 2.27
CA ARG A 528 -25.95 16.33 1.42
C ARG A 528 -25.75 17.82 1.13
N ARG A 529 -25.41 18.62 2.13
CA ARG A 529 -25.13 20.06 1.94
C ARG A 529 -23.95 20.32 1.02
N GLU A 530 -22.86 19.57 1.19
CA GLU A 530 -21.68 19.69 0.32
C GLU A 530 -21.99 19.25 -1.12
N LEU A 531 -22.83 18.22 -1.30
CA LEU A 531 -23.28 17.78 -2.62
C LEU A 531 -24.17 18.82 -3.31
N GLU A 532 -25.13 19.40 -2.60
CA GLU A 532 -25.97 20.50 -3.10
C GLU A 532 -25.11 21.74 -3.46
N SER A 533 -24.10 22.05 -2.64
CA SER A 533 -23.10 23.07 -2.92
C SER A 533 -22.29 22.76 -4.19
N ALA A 534 -21.86 21.52 -4.37
CA ALA A 534 -21.16 21.08 -5.57
C ALA A 534 -22.01 21.28 -6.84
N TYR A 535 -23.30 20.90 -6.82
CA TYR A 535 -24.20 21.17 -7.95
C TYR A 535 -24.32 22.66 -8.27
N LYS A 536 -24.40 23.53 -7.25
CA LYS A 536 -24.41 24.98 -7.44
C LYS A 536 -23.09 25.50 -8.04
N LEU A 537 -21.95 25.11 -7.48
CA LEU A 537 -20.62 25.53 -7.95
C LEU A 537 -20.33 25.06 -9.38
N LYS A 538 -20.86 23.89 -9.77
CA LYS A 538 -20.81 23.41 -11.15
C LYS A 538 -21.54 24.37 -12.09
N THR A 539 -22.73 24.86 -11.72
CA THR A 539 -23.47 25.85 -12.54
C THR A 539 -22.77 27.22 -12.59
N GLU A 540 -21.97 27.56 -11.58
CA GLU A 540 -21.17 28.79 -11.53
C GLU A 540 -19.81 28.67 -12.26
N ASN A 541 -19.49 27.53 -12.88
CA ASN A 541 -18.20 27.23 -13.53
C ASN A 541 -16.97 27.35 -12.61
N LYS A 542 -17.14 27.15 -11.29
CA LYS A 542 -16.03 27.14 -10.32
C LYS A 542 -15.49 25.73 -10.14
N HIS A 543 -14.75 25.23 -11.13
CA HIS A 543 -14.34 23.81 -11.19
C HIS A 543 -13.50 23.33 -10.00
N GLY A 544 -12.59 24.16 -9.48
CA GLY A 544 -11.77 23.80 -8.30
C GLY A 544 -12.61 23.65 -7.03
N ASP A 545 -13.44 24.65 -6.71
CA ASP A 545 -14.33 24.59 -5.56
C ASP A 545 -15.39 23.48 -5.69
N TYR A 546 -15.89 23.26 -6.91
CA TYR A 546 -16.79 22.15 -7.25
C TYR A 546 -16.18 20.80 -6.86
N TYR A 547 -14.94 20.56 -7.28
CA TYR A 547 -14.26 19.29 -7.02
C TYR A 547 -14.00 19.10 -5.51
N LEU A 548 -13.58 20.14 -4.80
CA LEU A 548 -13.39 20.09 -3.34
C LEU A 548 -14.70 19.78 -2.60
N ALA A 549 -15.82 20.38 -3.02
CA ALA A 549 -17.14 20.09 -2.44
C ALA A 549 -17.57 18.63 -2.67
N LEU A 550 -17.27 18.06 -3.85
CA LEU A 550 -17.51 16.64 -4.11
C LEU A 550 -16.68 15.73 -3.20
N LEU A 551 -15.39 16.02 -3.01
CA LEU A 551 -14.53 15.22 -2.13
C LEU A 551 -15.01 15.27 -0.68
N LYS A 552 -15.45 16.43 -0.19
CA LYS A 552 -16.06 16.54 1.14
C LYS A 552 -17.35 15.75 1.26
N SER A 553 -18.22 15.84 0.26
CA SER A 553 -19.46 15.06 0.22
C SER A 553 -19.16 13.56 0.28
N TRP A 554 -18.21 13.10 -0.54
CA TRP A 554 -17.75 11.71 -0.56
C TRP A 554 -17.15 11.28 0.79
N TYR A 555 -16.31 12.12 1.39
CA TYR A 555 -15.74 11.89 2.71
C TYR A 555 -16.83 11.67 3.79
N TYR A 556 -17.77 12.61 3.91
CA TYR A 556 -18.80 12.54 4.95
C TYR A 556 -19.74 11.34 4.76
N ILE A 557 -20.12 11.03 3.52
CA ILE A 557 -21.00 9.88 3.27
C ILE A 557 -20.29 8.55 3.44
N GLN A 558 -18.98 8.47 3.14
CA GLN A 558 -18.17 7.29 3.42
C GLN A 558 -18.09 7.02 4.93
N LEU A 559 -17.93 8.07 5.76
CA LEU A 559 -17.98 7.92 7.22
C LEU A 559 -19.36 7.47 7.71
N ALA A 560 -20.45 8.06 7.19
CA ALA A 560 -21.80 7.65 7.52
C ALA A 560 -22.07 6.18 7.11
N TYR A 561 -21.58 5.76 5.93
CA TYR A 561 -21.62 4.38 5.48
C TYR A 561 -20.85 3.43 6.42
N SER A 562 -19.64 3.81 6.82
CA SER A 562 -18.83 3.02 7.75
C SER A 562 -19.54 2.84 9.09
N GLU A 563 -20.15 3.90 9.63
CA GLU A 563 -20.87 3.82 10.90
C GLU A 563 -22.18 3.02 10.80
N THR A 564 -22.95 3.16 9.72
CA THR A 564 -24.15 2.32 9.50
C THR A 564 -23.77 0.83 9.37
N LYS A 565 -22.69 0.52 8.64
CA LYS A 565 -22.15 -0.84 8.54
C LYS A 565 -21.74 -1.37 9.91
N ASN A 566 -21.05 -0.57 10.73
CA ASN A 566 -20.64 -0.97 12.06
C ASN A 566 -21.83 -1.26 12.98
N ILE A 567 -22.92 -0.48 12.92
CA ILE A 567 -24.16 -0.79 13.67
C ILE A 567 -24.76 -2.13 13.24
N LEU A 568 -24.83 -2.40 11.94
CA LEU A 568 -25.34 -3.68 11.42
C LEU A 568 -24.46 -4.86 11.87
N MET A 569 -23.14 -4.67 11.86
CA MET A 569 -22.18 -5.68 12.31
C MET A 569 -22.27 -5.90 13.83
N ASP A 570 -22.36 -4.84 14.63
CA ASP A 570 -22.58 -4.91 16.08
C ASP A 570 -23.87 -5.69 16.40
N SER A 571 -24.94 -5.41 15.66
CA SER A 571 -26.21 -6.15 15.80
C SER A 571 -26.10 -7.63 15.45
N SER A 572 -25.24 -7.98 14.48
CA SER A 572 -24.99 -9.39 14.14
C SER A 572 -24.16 -10.10 15.21
N VAL A 573 -23.13 -9.43 15.75
CA VAL A 573 -22.27 -9.97 16.82
C VAL A 573 -23.06 -10.19 18.10
N THR A 574 -23.96 -9.28 18.47
CA THR A 574 -24.85 -9.44 19.63
C THR A 574 -25.78 -10.64 19.48
N ALA A 575 -26.38 -10.84 18.30
CA ALA A 575 -27.21 -12.01 18.03
C ALA A 575 -26.45 -13.33 18.23
N VAL A 576 -25.21 -13.43 17.69
CA VAL A 576 -24.36 -14.60 17.85
C VAL A 576 -24.00 -14.86 19.31
N PHE A 577 -23.70 -13.82 20.08
CA PHE A 577 -23.45 -13.93 21.52
C PHE A 577 -24.66 -14.55 22.25
N PHE A 578 -25.88 -14.12 21.94
CA PHE A 578 -27.08 -14.70 22.55
C PHE A 578 -27.30 -16.15 22.14
N PHE A 579 -26.97 -16.55 20.90
CA PHE A 579 -27.02 -17.97 20.51
C PHE A 579 -26.14 -18.84 21.39
N VAL A 580 -24.90 -18.39 21.63
CA VAL A 580 -23.96 -19.08 22.52
C VAL A 580 -24.51 -19.17 23.95
N LEU A 581 -25.08 -18.08 24.47
CA LEU A 581 -25.60 -18.00 25.84
C LEU A 581 -26.89 -18.81 26.05
N ILE A 582 -27.69 -19.01 25.00
CA ILE A 582 -28.93 -19.81 25.04
C ILE A 582 -28.64 -21.28 25.35
N ILE A 583 -27.53 -21.86 24.89
CA ILE A 583 -27.19 -23.27 25.14
C ILE A 583 -27.10 -23.60 26.65
N PRO A 584 -26.22 -22.97 27.44
CA PRO A 584 -26.14 -23.25 28.86
C PRO A 584 -27.43 -22.85 29.60
N PHE A 585 -28.12 -21.79 29.15
CA PHE A 585 -29.40 -21.38 29.71
C PHE A 585 -30.46 -22.48 29.61
N ILE A 586 -30.62 -23.11 28.44
CA ILE A 586 -31.62 -24.17 28.25
C ILE A 586 -31.28 -25.39 29.09
N LEU A 587 -30.01 -25.80 29.13
CA LEU A 587 -29.57 -26.92 29.95
C LEU A 587 -29.84 -26.69 31.43
N LEU A 588 -29.72 -25.44 31.89
CA LEU A 588 -30.00 -25.04 33.26
C LEU A 588 -31.49 -24.94 33.56
N ILE A 589 -32.29 -24.29 32.71
CA ILE A 589 -33.75 -24.18 32.89
C ILE A 589 -34.42 -25.54 32.82
N GLU A 590 -34.02 -26.40 31.88
CA GLU A 590 -34.55 -27.76 31.78
C GLU A 590 -34.36 -28.48 33.12
N ARG A 591 -33.16 -28.39 33.68
CA ARG A 591 -32.78 -29.07 34.92
C ARG A 591 -33.40 -28.43 36.16
N LEU A 592 -33.62 -27.12 36.17
CA LEU A 592 -34.23 -26.36 37.28
C LEU A 592 -35.76 -26.53 37.33
N VAL A 593 -36.45 -26.45 36.19
CA VAL A 593 -37.93 -26.39 36.11
C VAL A 593 -38.56 -27.75 35.79
N PHE A 594 -38.05 -28.49 34.80
CA PHE A 594 -38.72 -29.68 34.25
C PHE A 594 -38.12 -31.00 34.73
N SER A 595 -36.79 -31.08 34.90
CA SER A 595 -36.05 -32.25 35.39
C SER A 595 -36.43 -33.56 34.67
N ALA A 596 -36.59 -33.49 33.35
CA ALA A 596 -37.02 -34.62 32.54
C ALA A 596 -35.88 -35.65 32.39
N LYS A 597 -36.22 -36.92 32.21
CA LYS A 597 -35.26 -38.03 32.03
C LYS A 597 -35.45 -38.71 30.67
N GLY A 598 -34.36 -39.25 30.11
CA GLY A 598 -34.36 -39.96 28.83
C GLY A 598 -34.83 -39.08 27.66
N ASN A 599 -35.57 -39.65 26.71
CA ASN A 599 -36.03 -38.95 25.50
C ASN A 599 -36.89 -37.72 25.79
N LYS A 600 -37.66 -37.73 26.90
CA LYS A 600 -38.44 -36.57 27.32
C LYS A 600 -37.56 -35.35 27.59
N ARG A 601 -36.33 -35.56 28.08
CA ARG A 601 -35.36 -34.49 28.32
C ARG A 601 -34.96 -33.79 27.03
N VAL A 602 -34.61 -34.58 26.02
CA VAL A 602 -34.22 -34.06 24.70
C VAL A 602 -35.36 -33.27 24.08
N SER A 603 -36.60 -33.80 24.15
CA SER A 603 -37.78 -33.08 23.68
C SER A 603 -37.99 -31.75 24.41
N THR A 604 -37.82 -31.70 25.73
CA THR A 604 -37.96 -30.46 26.51
C THR A 604 -36.88 -29.44 26.14
N ILE A 605 -35.63 -29.86 25.96
CA ILE A 605 -34.53 -28.99 25.50
C ILE A 605 -34.86 -28.39 24.13
N ILE A 606 -35.33 -29.20 23.18
CA ILE A 606 -35.69 -28.75 21.82
C ILE A 606 -36.84 -27.75 21.88
N ILE A 607 -37.86 -28.00 22.69
CA ILE A 607 -39.01 -27.09 22.84
C ILE A 607 -38.57 -25.74 23.44
N ILE A 608 -37.77 -25.75 24.50
CA ILE A 608 -37.26 -24.51 25.12
C ILE A 608 -36.35 -23.77 24.14
N PHE A 609 -35.48 -24.48 23.41
CA PHE A 609 -34.64 -23.89 22.38
C PHE A 609 -35.47 -23.20 21.29
N ALA A 610 -36.47 -23.90 20.74
CA ALA A 610 -37.36 -23.35 19.71
C ALA A 610 -38.13 -22.12 20.24
N LEU A 611 -38.62 -22.17 21.47
CA LEU A 611 -39.30 -21.05 22.12
C LEU A 611 -38.39 -19.82 22.26
N LEU A 612 -37.18 -20.00 22.80
CA LEU A 612 -36.22 -18.90 23.02
C LEU A 612 -35.72 -18.31 21.69
N MET A 613 -35.44 -19.15 20.70
CA MET A 613 -35.05 -18.69 19.37
C MET A 613 -36.18 -17.92 18.69
N THR A 614 -37.43 -18.36 18.84
CA THR A 614 -38.60 -17.62 18.34
C THR A 614 -38.76 -16.27 19.05
N MET A 615 -38.59 -16.23 20.38
CA MET A 615 -38.60 -14.97 21.12
C MET A 615 -37.49 -14.02 20.66
N LEU A 616 -36.26 -14.52 20.52
CA LEU A 616 -35.14 -13.71 20.07
C LEU A 616 -35.35 -13.21 18.63
N PHE A 617 -35.91 -14.03 17.74
CA PHE A 617 -36.25 -13.63 16.38
C PHE A 617 -37.26 -12.47 16.34
N LEU A 618 -38.25 -12.49 17.24
CA LEU A 618 -39.27 -11.43 17.32
C LEU A 618 -38.74 -10.15 17.97
N ILE A 619 -37.89 -10.29 18.99
CA ILE A 619 -37.48 -9.19 19.87
C ILE A 619 -36.17 -8.54 19.41
N HIS A 620 -35.18 -9.31 18.95
CA HIS A 620 -33.86 -8.82 18.63
C HIS A 620 -33.84 -8.14 17.24
N PRO A 621 -33.57 -6.83 17.15
CA PRO A 621 -33.71 -6.06 15.91
C PRO A 621 -32.76 -6.52 14.81
N GLY A 622 -31.61 -7.12 15.15
CA GLY A 622 -30.65 -7.66 14.19
C GLY A 622 -31.22 -8.68 13.21
N PHE A 623 -32.30 -9.40 13.57
CA PHE A 623 -32.98 -10.34 12.66
C PHE A 623 -33.87 -9.67 11.62
N ARG A 624 -34.40 -8.48 11.93
CA ARG A 624 -35.27 -7.73 11.01
C ARG A 624 -34.45 -6.94 10.00
N VAL A 625 -33.29 -6.43 10.43
CA VAL A 625 -32.47 -5.51 9.61
C VAL A 625 -31.36 -6.22 8.85
N THR A 626 -30.85 -7.34 9.37
CA THR A 626 -29.61 -7.94 8.85
C THR A 626 -29.84 -9.39 8.41
N PRO A 627 -29.77 -9.68 7.09
CA PRO A 627 -29.84 -11.06 6.58
C PRO A 627 -28.77 -11.97 7.19
N PHE A 628 -27.59 -11.41 7.49
CA PHE A 628 -26.47 -12.12 8.13
C PHE A 628 -26.83 -12.71 9.50
N SER A 629 -27.71 -12.07 10.28
CA SER A 629 -28.16 -12.60 11.58
C SER A 629 -28.96 -13.89 11.42
N MET A 630 -29.78 -13.99 10.36
CA MET A 630 -30.57 -15.18 10.07
C MET A 630 -29.68 -16.35 9.59
N VAL A 631 -28.72 -16.06 8.71
CA VAL A 631 -27.73 -17.06 8.26
C VAL A 631 -26.86 -17.53 9.44
N SER A 632 -26.43 -16.61 10.29
CA SER A 632 -25.66 -16.93 11.49
C SER A 632 -26.46 -17.80 12.47
N ALA A 633 -27.77 -17.55 12.63
CA ALA A 633 -28.64 -18.40 13.43
C ALA A 633 -28.73 -19.82 12.88
N LEU A 634 -28.92 -19.98 11.56
CA LEU A 634 -28.93 -21.28 10.89
C LEU A 634 -27.60 -22.02 11.05
N GLY A 635 -26.48 -21.32 10.84
CA GLY A 635 -25.13 -21.86 11.05
C GLY A 635 -24.92 -22.30 12.50
N PHE A 636 -25.37 -21.51 13.46
CA PHE A 636 -25.28 -21.86 14.88
C PHE A 636 -26.16 -23.05 15.27
N ILE A 637 -27.37 -23.16 14.71
CA ILE A 637 -28.24 -24.34 14.89
C ILE A 637 -27.50 -25.58 14.37
N CYS A 638 -26.93 -25.52 13.17
CA CYS A 638 -26.16 -26.63 12.60
C CYS A 638 -24.95 -26.98 13.47
N LEU A 639 -24.18 -25.98 13.91
CA LEU A 639 -23.01 -26.17 14.77
C LEU A 639 -23.39 -26.77 16.12
N SER A 640 -24.50 -26.34 16.71
CA SER A 640 -25.02 -26.89 17.97
C SER A 640 -25.44 -28.35 17.85
N LEU A 641 -26.09 -28.72 16.72
CA LEU A 641 -26.45 -30.11 16.43
C LEU A 641 -25.20 -30.98 16.26
N VAL A 642 -24.21 -30.49 15.51
CA VAL A 642 -22.92 -31.19 15.34
C VAL A 642 -22.18 -31.34 16.68
N ALA A 643 -22.16 -30.30 17.51
CA ALA A 643 -21.55 -30.34 18.84
C ALA A 643 -22.24 -31.36 19.76
N LEU A 644 -23.57 -31.43 19.75
CA LEU A 644 -24.31 -32.45 20.49
C LEU A 644 -23.92 -33.86 20.04
N ILE A 645 -23.86 -34.11 18.73
CA ILE A 645 -23.42 -35.41 18.17
C ILE A 645 -21.99 -35.73 18.64
N LEU A 646 -21.06 -34.78 18.56
CA LEU A 646 -19.68 -34.95 19.03
C LEU A 646 -19.61 -35.27 20.52
N ILE A 647 -20.42 -34.62 21.36
CA ILE A 647 -20.49 -34.90 22.81
C ILE A 647 -21.02 -36.33 23.03
N PHE A 648 -22.08 -36.74 22.35
CA PHE A 648 -22.61 -38.11 22.45
C PHE A 648 -21.57 -39.15 22.03
N MET A 649 -20.91 -38.94 20.88
CA MET A 649 -19.85 -39.83 20.41
C MET A 649 -18.67 -39.87 21.38
N SER A 650 -18.24 -38.72 21.90
CA SER A 650 -17.14 -38.64 22.86
C SER A 650 -17.47 -39.38 24.16
N ASN A 651 -18.71 -39.28 24.64
CA ASN A 651 -19.18 -40.01 25.82
C ASN A 651 -19.22 -41.52 25.58
N GLU A 652 -19.64 -41.97 24.39
CA GLU A 652 -19.66 -43.38 24.02
C GLU A 652 -18.23 -43.95 23.91
N ILE A 653 -17.34 -43.22 23.23
CA ILE A 653 -15.91 -43.55 23.11
C ILE A 653 -15.27 -43.59 24.50
N ALA A 654 -15.56 -42.62 25.37
CA ALA A 654 -15.09 -42.62 26.75
C ALA A 654 -15.64 -43.81 27.55
N GLY A 655 -16.90 -44.21 27.32
CA GLY A 655 -17.52 -45.41 27.87
C GLY A 655 -16.76 -46.68 27.46
N ILE A 656 -16.51 -46.83 26.17
CA ILE A 656 -15.74 -47.95 25.59
C ILE A 656 -14.31 -47.95 26.13
N LEU A 657 -13.63 -46.80 26.18
CA LEU A 657 -12.29 -46.65 26.76
C LEU A 657 -12.26 -47.03 28.24
N ARG A 658 -13.29 -46.68 29.01
CA ARG A 658 -13.42 -47.09 30.43
C ARG A 658 -13.59 -48.60 30.54
N GLU A 659 -14.41 -49.23 29.71
CA GLU A 659 -14.56 -50.68 29.69
C GLU A 659 -13.27 -51.41 29.27
N LEU A 660 -12.58 -50.91 28.25
CA LEU A 660 -11.29 -51.44 27.79
C LEU A 660 -10.21 -51.27 28.85
N ARG A 661 -10.13 -50.10 29.48
CA ARG A 661 -9.19 -49.84 30.59
C ARG A 661 -9.49 -50.76 31.78
N LYS A 662 -10.76 -51.01 32.09
CA LYS A 662 -11.19 -51.96 33.13
C LYS A 662 -10.76 -53.40 32.81
N LYS A 663 -10.79 -53.80 31.54
CA LYS A 663 -10.32 -55.12 31.06
C LYS A 663 -8.80 -55.26 31.03
N LEU A 664 -8.06 -54.20 30.68
CA LEU A 664 -6.61 -54.25 30.44
C LEU A 664 -5.73 -53.88 31.65
N VAL A 665 -6.16 -52.93 32.49
CA VAL A 665 -5.35 -52.34 33.58
C VAL A 665 -5.84 -52.75 34.97
N GLY A 666 -7.04 -53.33 35.07
CA GLY A 666 -7.65 -53.75 36.33
C GLY A 666 -8.45 -52.65 37.04
N VAL A 667 -9.31 -53.05 37.97
CA VAL A 667 -10.32 -52.19 38.62
C VAL A 667 -9.70 -51.17 39.59
N SER A 668 -8.45 -51.36 40.00
CA SER A 668 -7.79 -50.63 41.09
C SER A 668 -7.27 -49.23 40.72
N PHE A 669 -7.22 -48.86 39.44
CA PHE A 669 -6.73 -47.55 38.95
C PHE A 669 -7.84 -46.65 38.38
N ILE A 670 -9.05 -46.76 38.92
CA ILE A 670 -10.13 -45.79 38.64
C ILE A 670 -9.84 -44.53 39.47
N GLN A 671 -9.06 -43.60 38.91
CA GLN A 671 -9.07 -42.22 39.44
C GLN A 671 -10.51 -41.69 39.40
N ALA A 672 -10.94 -41.08 40.50
CA ALA A 672 -12.22 -40.39 40.54
C ALA A 672 -12.28 -39.41 39.38
N ASP A 673 -13.32 -39.55 38.54
CA ASP A 673 -13.56 -38.68 37.40
C ASP A 673 -13.74 -37.25 37.92
N THR A 674 -12.72 -36.41 37.78
CA THR A 674 -12.74 -35.03 38.24
C THR A 674 -13.83 -34.23 37.54
N LEU A 675 -14.11 -34.53 36.27
CA LEU A 675 -15.23 -33.97 35.53
C LEU A 675 -16.58 -34.53 36.03
N GLY A 676 -16.62 -35.82 36.33
CA GLY A 676 -17.79 -36.49 36.91
C GLY A 676 -18.16 -35.93 38.29
N SER A 677 -17.20 -35.65 39.17
CA SER A 677 -17.44 -35.06 40.49
C SER A 677 -17.92 -33.62 40.39
N VAL A 678 -17.36 -32.82 39.47
CA VAL A 678 -17.83 -31.45 39.19
C VAL A 678 -19.25 -31.47 38.63
N MET A 679 -19.58 -32.39 37.72
CA MET A 679 -20.93 -32.55 37.17
C MET A 679 -21.96 -32.97 38.23
N ILE A 680 -21.57 -33.80 39.19
CA ILE A 680 -22.40 -34.18 40.34
C ILE A 680 -22.63 -32.97 41.25
N SER A 681 -21.58 -32.24 41.62
CA SER A 681 -21.68 -31.00 42.42
C SER A 681 -22.58 -29.95 41.75
N PHE A 682 -22.46 -29.77 40.44
CA PHE A 682 -23.30 -28.86 39.67
C PHE A 682 -24.76 -29.34 39.61
N SER A 683 -24.99 -30.64 39.45
CA SER A 683 -26.34 -31.21 39.48
C SER A 683 -27.00 -31.06 40.86
N LEU A 684 -26.22 -31.22 41.94
CA LEU A 684 -26.66 -31.00 43.32
C LEU A 684 -26.98 -29.52 43.58
N ALA A 685 -26.22 -28.59 42.99
CA ALA A 685 -26.48 -27.16 43.07
C ALA A 685 -27.86 -26.80 42.50
N VAL A 686 -28.17 -27.26 41.29
CA VAL A 686 -29.47 -27.04 40.64
C VAL A 686 -30.61 -27.72 41.40
N GLU A 687 -30.38 -28.90 41.98
CA GLU A 687 -31.38 -29.59 42.81
C GLU A 687 -31.69 -28.82 44.10
N ASN A 688 -30.68 -28.21 44.72
CA ASN A 688 -30.85 -27.35 45.89
C ASN A 688 -31.65 -26.08 45.58
N MET A 689 -31.36 -25.43 44.44
CA MET A 689 -32.15 -24.30 43.95
C MET A 689 -33.63 -24.69 43.79
N ARG A 690 -33.92 -25.90 43.30
CA ARG A 690 -35.30 -26.39 43.14
C ARG A 690 -36.00 -26.70 44.45
N LYS A 691 -35.27 -27.20 45.47
CA LYS A 691 -35.85 -27.46 46.80
C LYS A 691 -36.30 -26.16 47.48
N ARG A 692 -35.59 -25.05 47.26
CA ARG A 692 -35.84 -23.75 47.90
C ARG A 692 -36.46 -22.72 46.93
N LYS A 693 -37.58 -23.10 46.32
CA LYS A 693 -38.24 -22.36 45.21
C LYS A 693 -38.41 -20.86 45.44
N PHE A 694 -38.92 -20.45 46.61
CA PHE A 694 -39.23 -19.04 46.88
C PHE A 694 -37.98 -18.16 46.86
N ARG A 695 -36.91 -18.63 47.51
CA ARG A 695 -35.63 -17.94 47.54
C ARG A 695 -35.01 -17.85 46.14
N THR A 696 -34.99 -18.96 45.41
CA THR A 696 -34.44 -19.03 44.05
C THR A 696 -35.15 -18.05 43.12
N ILE A 697 -36.47 -17.93 43.21
CA ILE A 697 -37.27 -16.97 42.42
C ILE A 697 -36.94 -15.52 42.79
N LEU A 698 -36.85 -15.20 44.09
CA LEU A 698 -36.49 -13.85 44.57
C LEU A 698 -35.08 -13.43 44.12
N VAL A 699 -34.10 -14.33 44.21
CA VAL A 699 -32.73 -14.06 43.76
C VAL A 699 -32.69 -13.92 42.24
N LEU A 700 -33.28 -14.85 41.48
CA LEU A 700 -33.31 -14.78 40.01
C LEU A 700 -34.02 -13.52 39.50
N SER A 701 -35.17 -13.14 40.08
CA SER A 701 -35.90 -11.94 39.67
C SER A 701 -35.12 -10.67 39.98
N SER A 702 -34.50 -10.58 41.16
CA SER A 702 -33.65 -9.43 41.52
C SER A 702 -32.49 -9.30 40.53
N LEU A 703 -31.81 -10.40 40.20
CA LEU A 703 -30.71 -10.41 39.23
C LEU A 703 -31.17 -10.10 37.81
N ALA A 704 -32.33 -10.61 37.40
CA ALA A 704 -32.91 -10.30 36.11
C ALA A 704 -33.26 -8.81 36.00
N ILE A 705 -33.78 -8.18 37.07
CA ILE A 705 -34.08 -6.74 37.09
C ILE A 705 -32.80 -5.89 37.05
N ILE A 706 -31.73 -6.33 37.73
CA ILE A 706 -30.46 -5.61 37.73
C ILE A 706 -29.79 -5.68 36.36
N THR A 707 -29.73 -6.89 35.77
CA THR A 707 -29.20 -7.08 34.41
C THR A 707 -30.04 -6.33 33.38
N PHE A 708 -31.37 -6.34 33.54
CA PHE A 708 -32.29 -5.49 32.78
C PHE A 708 -31.93 -4.00 32.90
N ALA A 709 -31.77 -3.48 34.11
CA ALA A 709 -31.47 -2.05 34.34
C ALA A 709 -30.11 -1.68 33.75
N ALA A 710 -29.07 -2.48 34.00
CA ALA A 710 -27.74 -2.25 33.45
C ALA A 710 -27.76 -2.28 31.92
N ALA A 711 -28.44 -3.25 31.30
CA ALA A 711 -28.55 -3.35 29.85
C ALA A 711 -29.40 -2.22 29.22
N SER A 712 -30.36 -1.66 29.96
CA SER A 712 -31.24 -0.59 29.46
C SER A 712 -30.67 0.81 29.58
N PHE A 713 -29.84 1.07 30.59
CA PHE A 713 -29.32 2.41 30.88
C PHE A 713 -27.89 2.63 30.38
N ILE A 714 -27.05 1.60 30.28
CA ILE A 714 -25.67 1.74 29.81
C ILE A 714 -25.65 1.82 28.28
N SER A 715 -25.33 2.99 27.75
CA SER A 715 -25.04 3.18 26.33
C SER A 715 -23.57 3.55 26.17
N VAL A 716 -22.81 2.71 25.48
CA VAL A 716 -21.45 3.03 25.05
C VAL A 716 -21.52 3.52 23.63
N SER A 717 -21.18 4.78 23.41
CA SER A 717 -21.04 5.35 22.07
C SER A 717 -19.60 5.77 21.83
N PRO A 718 -18.99 5.36 20.71
CA PRO A 718 -17.74 5.97 20.29
C PRO A 718 -18.03 7.42 19.92
N ILE A 719 -17.42 8.37 20.62
CA ILE A 719 -17.38 9.77 20.23
C ILE A 719 -16.00 10.07 19.66
N GLN A 720 -15.99 10.86 18.60
CA GLN A 720 -14.75 11.39 18.05
C GLN A 720 -14.47 12.69 18.78
N ILE A 721 -13.39 12.73 19.56
CA ILE A 721 -12.93 13.96 20.19
C ILE A 721 -11.58 14.36 19.62
N ILE A 722 -11.38 15.66 19.54
CA ILE A 722 -10.11 16.24 19.14
C ILE A 722 -9.35 16.53 20.43
N MET A 723 -8.20 15.88 20.61
CA MET A 723 -7.34 16.10 21.75
C MET A 723 -6.08 16.84 21.31
N GLY A 724 -5.74 17.92 22.01
CA GLY A 724 -4.47 18.62 21.85
C GLY A 724 -3.42 18.03 22.78
N ILE A 725 -2.50 17.25 22.23
CA ILE A 725 -1.36 16.70 22.96
C ILE A 725 -0.24 17.76 22.89
N PRO A 726 0.32 18.23 24.02
CA PRO A 726 1.42 19.18 23.99
C PRO A 726 2.60 18.56 23.22
N VAL A 727 3.20 19.34 22.33
CA VAL A 727 4.45 18.95 21.67
C VAL A 727 5.54 18.93 22.73
N GLU A 728 6.27 17.83 22.83
CA GLU A 728 7.42 17.69 23.72
C GLU A 728 8.71 17.92 22.92
N PRO A 729 9.19 19.17 22.80
CA PRO A 729 10.44 19.45 22.11
C PRO A 729 11.62 18.90 22.92
N SER A 730 12.70 18.53 22.24
CA SER A 730 13.95 18.11 22.88
C SER A 730 14.69 19.23 23.63
N GLY A 731 14.18 20.48 23.60
CA GLY A 731 14.80 21.66 24.21
C GLY A 731 13.87 22.88 24.28
N PHE A 732 14.42 24.07 24.58
CA PHE A 732 13.64 25.32 24.57
C PHE A 732 13.16 25.63 23.16
N PHE A 733 11.84 25.71 22.99
CA PHE A 733 11.20 25.85 21.69
C PHE A 733 10.23 27.03 21.67
N GLN A 734 10.40 27.93 20.70
CA GLN A 734 9.53 29.07 20.46
C GLN A 734 9.09 29.09 19.00
N ALA A 735 7.78 29.02 18.76
CA ALA A 735 7.22 29.09 17.41
C ALA A 735 7.41 30.50 16.80
N ARG A 736 7.67 30.54 15.49
CA ARG A 736 7.91 31.79 14.74
C ARG A 736 6.65 32.44 14.17
N TYR A 737 5.55 31.69 14.10
CA TYR A 737 4.25 32.17 13.65
C TYR A 737 3.13 31.56 14.51
N GLN A 738 1.99 32.25 14.49
CA GLN A 738 0.72 31.74 15.01
C GLN A 738 -0.04 31.08 13.86
N GLY A 739 -0.49 29.85 14.06
CA GLY A 739 -1.12 29.10 12.99
C GLY A 739 -1.10 27.59 13.17
N ILE A 740 -1.10 26.90 12.03
CA ILE A 740 -1.32 25.45 11.93
C ILE A 740 -0.32 24.88 10.93
N LEU A 741 0.19 23.68 11.18
CA LEU A 741 1.07 22.93 10.29
C LEU A 741 0.48 21.55 10.08
N VAL A 742 0.32 21.17 8.82
CA VAL A 742 -0.10 19.82 8.43
C VAL A 742 1.13 19.10 7.88
N THR A 743 1.47 17.95 8.46
CA THR A 743 2.58 17.09 8.01
C THR A 743 2.11 15.66 7.80
N GLY A 744 2.89 14.85 7.09
CA GLY A 744 2.74 13.39 7.15
C GLY A 744 3.11 12.84 8.54
N THR A 745 2.89 11.54 8.76
CA THR A 745 3.12 10.88 10.06
C THR A 745 4.59 10.58 10.36
N ASP A 746 5.45 10.63 9.35
CA ASP A 746 6.90 10.45 9.46
C ASP A 746 7.64 11.62 8.80
N PHE A 747 8.94 11.75 9.05
CA PHE A 747 9.75 12.84 8.55
C PHE A 747 9.87 12.84 7.04
N PHE A 748 9.59 13.98 6.43
CA PHE A 748 9.51 14.13 4.97
C PHE A 748 8.57 13.13 4.31
N MET A 749 7.61 12.58 5.07
CA MET A 749 6.60 11.72 4.48
C MET A 749 5.78 12.53 3.47
N PRO A 750 5.63 12.02 2.23
CA PRO A 750 4.92 12.72 1.18
C PRO A 750 3.45 12.94 1.56
N ILE A 751 2.96 14.16 1.36
CA ILE A 751 1.55 14.54 1.44
C ILE A 751 1.06 14.95 0.06
N ASN A 752 -0.21 14.66 -0.26
CA ASN A 752 -0.78 15.07 -1.54
C ASN A 752 -0.77 16.61 -1.64
N PRO A 753 -0.23 17.22 -2.71
CA PRO A 753 -0.24 18.68 -2.86
C PRO A 753 -1.65 19.30 -2.80
N MET A 754 -2.70 18.52 -3.09
CA MET A 754 -4.12 18.90 -2.93
C MET A 754 -4.48 19.26 -1.48
N VAL A 755 -3.74 18.78 -0.48
CA VAL A 755 -3.90 19.17 0.93
C VAL A 755 -3.86 20.70 1.06
N SER A 756 -3.01 21.40 0.31
CA SER A 756 -2.95 22.88 0.33
C SER A 756 -4.29 23.52 -0.08
N SER A 757 -4.96 22.97 -1.09
CA SER A 757 -6.24 23.46 -1.60
C SER A 757 -7.39 23.15 -0.64
N VAL A 758 -7.40 21.94 -0.07
CA VAL A 758 -8.38 21.52 0.95
C VAL A 758 -8.26 22.40 2.19
N VAL A 759 -7.04 22.60 2.66
CA VAL A 759 -6.73 23.45 3.80
C VAL A 759 -7.15 24.90 3.54
N SER A 760 -6.87 25.43 2.35
CA SER A 760 -7.28 26.78 1.94
C SER A 760 -8.80 26.96 2.01
N ASN A 761 -9.54 25.97 1.51
CA ASN A 761 -10.99 26.00 1.55
C ASN A 761 -11.56 25.89 2.98
N LEU A 762 -10.89 25.17 3.88
CA LEU A 762 -11.31 25.02 5.29
C LEU A 762 -10.93 26.22 6.17
N ALA A 763 -9.79 26.85 5.92
CA ALA A 763 -9.24 27.96 6.69
C ALA A 763 -9.90 29.32 6.33
N GLY A 764 -10.38 29.48 5.10
CA GLY A 764 -10.99 30.71 4.61
C GLY A 764 -9.97 31.68 4.00
N LYS A 765 -10.47 32.80 3.44
CA LYS A 765 -9.69 33.70 2.56
C LYS A 765 -8.63 34.55 3.27
N ASP A 766 -8.74 34.74 4.58
CA ASP A 766 -7.87 35.64 5.35
C ASP A 766 -6.65 34.93 5.97
N THR A 767 -6.23 33.81 5.39
CA THR A 767 -5.11 32.98 5.88
C THR A 767 -4.01 32.88 4.83
N ILE A 768 -2.76 32.82 5.30
CA ILE A 768 -1.58 32.66 4.44
C ILE A 768 -1.20 31.18 4.47
N ILE A 769 -1.04 30.56 3.30
CA ILE A 769 -0.77 29.13 3.18
C ILE A 769 0.51 28.96 2.36
N ALA A 770 1.46 28.20 2.90
CA ALA A 770 2.70 27.88 2.20
C ALA A 770 2.93 26.35 2.23
N PRO A 771 2.68 25.65 1.11
CA PRO A 771 3.16 24.28 0.93
C PRO A 771 4.68 24.27 0.76
N ARG A 772 5.32 23.21 1.25
CA ARG A 772 6.77 23.03 1.18
C ARG A 772 7.12 21.71 0.56
N ALA A 773 8.10 21.75 -0.35
CA ALA A 773 8.62 20.59 -1.03
C ALA A 773 10.07 20.32 -0.64
N ILE A 774 10.50 19.07 -0.73
CA ILE A 774 11.89 18.67 -0.63
C ILE A 774 12.23 17.76 -1.80
N ILE A 775 13.35 18.00 -2.47
CA ILE A 775 13.91 17.02 -3.40
C ILE A 775 14.81 16.12 -2.55
N PRO A 776 14.46 14.84 -2.36
CA PRO A 776 15.25 13.93 -1.55
C PRO A 776 16.63 13.74 -2.19
N VAL A 777 17.67 13.92 -1.39
CA VAL A 777 19.05 13.69 -1.83
C VAL A 777 19.43 12.25 -1.51
N SER A 778 19.91 11.52 -2.53
CA SER A 778 20.30 10.12 -2.39
C SER A 778 21.48 9.93 -1.44
N THR A 779 21.66 8.68 -0.98
CA THR A 779 22.83 8.31 -0.18
C THR A 779 24.12 8.61 -0.95
N GLY A 780 25.02 9.40 -0.34
CA GLY A 780 26.22 9.91 -1.00
C GLY A 780 26.09 11.33 -1.57
N GLY A 781 24.91 11.96 -1.46
CA GLY A 781 24.68 13.39 -1.74
C GLY A 781 24.38 13.70 -3.21
N SER A 782 24.16 14.98 -3.52
CA SER A 782 24.11 15.51 -4.89
C SER A 782 25.14 16.62 -5.03
N TYR A 783 25.48 17.05 -6.24
CA TYR A 783 26.49 18.09 -6.44
C TYR A 783 25.92 19.33 -7.10
N LEU A 784 26.43 20.49 -6.68
CA LEU A 784 26.21 21.77 -7.32
C LEU A 784 27.51 22.26 -7.95
N TYR A 785 27.41 22.86 -9.13
CA TYR A 785 28.56 23.29 -9.93
C TYR A 785 28.54 24.80 -10.17
N ASN A 786 29.71 25.43 -10.28
CA ASN A 786 29.84 26.76 -10.86
C ASN A 786 30.15 26.68 -12.36
N LYS A 787 30.14 27.83 -13.07
CA LYS A 787 30.49 27.90 -14.51
C LYS A 787 31.93 27.49 -14.82
N LEU A 788 32.83 27.52 -13.84
CA LEU A 788 34.25 27.15 -13.97
C LEU A 788 34.49 25.65 -13.73
N GLY A 789 33.44 24.88 -13.41
CA GLY A 789 33.50 23.43 -13.17
C GLY A 789 33.84 23.02 -11.73
N LYS A 790 33.99 23.96 -10.79
CA LYS A 790 34.14 23.66 -9.36
C LYS A 790 32.84 23.07 -8.81
N GLN A 791 32.94 22.12 -7.88
CA GLN A 791 31.80 21.35 -7.37
C GLN A 791 31.78 21.29 -5.85
N ILE A 792 30.57 21.22 -5.27
CA ILE A 792 30.38 20.96 -3.83
C ILE A 792 29.19 20.01 -3.64
N LEU A 793 29.33 19.14 -2.64
CA LEU A 793 28.26 18.26 -2.17
C LEU A 793 27.13 19.04 -1.50
N ILE A 794 25.89 18.66 -1.77
CA ILE A 794 24.70 19.23 -1.14
C ILE A 794 23.95 18.18 -0.32
N ALA A 795 23.35 18.64 0.78
CA ALA A 795 22.61 17.80 1.72
C ALA A 795 21.09 17.81 1.50
N GLY A 796 20.54 18.88 0.93
CA GLY A 796 19.10 18.97 0.69
C GLY A 796 18.70 20.16 -0.16
N VAL A 797 17.68 19.97 -1.00
CA VAL A 797 17.07 21.02 -1.80
C VAL A 797 15.62 21.21 -1.35
N PHE A 798 15.29 22.41 -0.87
CA PHE A 798 13.95 22.75 -0.39
C PHE A 798 13.24 23.67 -1.38
N GLY A 799 11.96 23.38 -1.62
CA GLY A 799 11.04 24.17 -2.41
C GLY A 799 10.11 24.99 -1.53
N PHE A 800 10.13 26.32 -1.69
CA PHE A 800 9.27 27.24 -0.93
C PHE A 800 8.45 28.14 -1.84
N THR A 801 7.26 28.54 -1.38
CA THR A 801 6.45 29.55 -2.05
C THR A 801 6.83 30.96 -1.58
N PRO A 802 6.44 32.03 -2.32
CA PRO A 802 6.64 33.41 -1.87
C PRO A 802 5.98 33.70 -0.51
N GLU A 803 4.86 33.05 -0.21
CA GLU A 803 4.07 33.20 1.02
C GLU A 803 4.83 32.76 2.28
N GLU A 804 5.81 31.85 2.14
CA GLU A 804 6.64 31.33 3.23
C GLU A 804 7.36 32.45 4.03
N ARG A 805 7.58 33.61 3.39
CA ARG A 805 8.14 34.82 4.03
C ARG A 805 7.37 35.24 5.29
N ASN A 806 6.07 34.98 5.34
CA ASN A 806 5.19 35.37 6.45
C ASN A 806 4.99 34.26 7.48
N ILE A 807 5.62 33.09 7.30
CA ILE A 807 5.46 31.93 8.18
C ILE A 807 6.72 31.72 9.02
N LEU A 808 7.79 31.17 8.44
CA LEU A 808 9.04 30.92 9.16
C LEU A 808 10.00 32.12 9.15
N HIS A 809 9.66 33.17 8.39
CA HIS A 809 10.52 34.33 8.17
C HIS A 809 11.92 33.93 7.67
N LEU A 810 11.98 32.96 6.76
CA LEU A 810 13.24 32.43 6.22
C LEU A 810 14.11 33.50 5.56
N GLN A 811 13.54 34.63 5.11
CA GLN A 811 14.31 35.76 4.61
C GLN A 811 15.31 36.32 5.63
N ASP A 812 15.06 36.17 6.93
CA ASP A 812 15.95 36.68 7.99
C ASP A 812 17.25 35.86 8.09
N THR A 813 17.22 34.64 7.53
CA THR A 813 18.40 33.77 7.42
C THR A 813 19.31 34.17 6.26
N ILE A 814 18.81 34.93 5.28
CA ILE A 814 19.58 35.38 4.13
C ILE A 814 20.45 36.57 4.56
N LEU A 815 21.74 36.52 4.20
CA LEU A 815 22.67 37.61 4.41
C LEU A 815 22.31 38.79 3.50
N GLN A 816 22.25 40.00 4.06
CA GLN A 816 22.00 41.22 3.28
C GLN A 816 23.16 41.51 2.30
N GLU A 817 24.38 41.15 2.69
CA GLU A 817 25.59 41.31 1.90
C GLU A 817 26.50 40.09 2.12
N TYR A 818 27.11 39.59 1.05
CA TYR A 818 28.11 38.53 1.06
C TYR A 818 29.24 38.89 0.10
N ASN A 819 30.48 38.91 0.59
CA ASN A 819 31.68 39.28 -0.18
C ASN A 819 31.53 40.57 -1.00
N GLY A 820 31.03 41.66 -0.39
CA GLY A 820 30.89 42.95 -1.05
C GLY A 820 29.70 43.07 -2.01
N THR A 821 28.89 42.01 -2.15
CA THR A 821 27.73 41.96 -3.05
C THR A 821 26.45 41.81 -2.25
N SER A 822 25.50 42.71 -2.46
CA SER A 822 24.18 42.64 -1.82
C SER A 822 23.34 41.51 -2.40
N ALA A 823 22.46 40.93 -1.58
CA ALA A 823 21.45 39.99 -2.07
C ALA A 823 20.59 40.66 -3.16
N VAL A 824 20.35 39.95 -4.26
CA VAL A 824 19.57 40.45 -5.42
C VAL A 824 18.12 40.71 -5.03
N LYS A 825 17.56 39.83 -4.18
CA LYS A 825 16.20 39.95 -3.63
C LYS A 825 16.14 39.35 -2.22
N PRO A 826 15.29 39.90 -1.33
CA PRO A 826 15.13 39.39 0.03
C PRO A 826 14.39 38.05 0.11
N TRP A 827 13.47 37.75 -0.82
CA TRP A 827 12.78 36.46 -0.92
C TRP A 827 12.23 36.26 -2.35
N PHE A 828 11.71 35.05 -2.62
CA PHE A 828 11.07 34.70 -3.89
C PHE A 828 9.85 35.59 -4.23
N SER A 829 9.59 35.74 -5.52
CA SER A 829 8.41 36.40 -6.12
C SER A 829 7.68 35.45 -7.08
N GLY A 830 6.39 35.67 -7.36
CA GLY A 830 5.57 34.74 -8.16
C GLY A 830 6.02 34.48 -9.61
N GLY A 831 6.94 35.28 -10.16
CA GLY A 831 7.52 35.08 -11.49
C GLY A 831 8.92 34.42 -11.48
N ASP A 832 9.47 34.11 -10.31
CA ASP A 832 10.79 33.51 -10.20
C ASP A 832 10.72 31.99 -10.47
N THR A 833 11.51 31.50 -11.44
CA THR A 833 11.50 30.07 -11.84
C THR A 833 12.87 29.42 -11.64
N TYR A 834 13.88 29.80 -12.43
CA TYR A 834 15.23 29.22 -12.37
C TYR A 834 16.17 30.05 -11.48
N VAL A 835 15.84 30.11 -10.19
CA VAL A 835 16.59 30.88 -9.19
C VAL A 835 16.83 30.05 -7.94
N CYS A 836 17.83 30.42 -7.14
CA CYS A 836 18.08 29.76 -5.87
C CYS A 836 18.70 30.67 -4.79
N TYR A 837 18.57 30.26 -3.54
CA TYR A 837 19.43 30.68 -2.43
C TYR A 837 20.30 29.50 -2.01
N ILE A 838 21.54 29.77 -1.64
CA ILE A 838 22.54 28.75 -1.29
C ILE A 838 23.16 29.06 0.07
N THR A 839 23.63 28.06 0.81
CA THR A 839 24.32 28.28 2.09
C THR A 839 25.74 28.84 1.95
N GLU A 840 26.25 29.46 3.02
CA GLU A 840 27.59 30.08 3.09
C GLU A 840 28.73 29.17 2.64
N ASP A 841 28.66 27.88 2.96
CA ASP A 841 29.63 26.86 2.56
C ASP A 841 29.62 26.63 1.04
N ILE A 842 28.45 26.57 0.41
CA ILE A 842 28.32 26.47 -1.06
C ILE A 842 28.90 27.72 -1.72
N ALA A 843 28.52 28.92 -1.25
CA ALA A 843 28.99 30.17 -1.84
C ALA A 843 30.51 30.33 -1.74
N ARG A 844 31.09 29.95 -0.60
CA ARG A 844 32.54 30.00 -0.35
C ARG A 844 33.30 28.97 -1.20
N GLU A 845 32.81 27.74 -1.24
CA GLU A 845 33.49 26.68 -1.98
C GLU A 845 33.35 26.88 -3.47
N LEU A 846 32.19 27.25 -3.99
CA LEU A 846 32.02 27.50 -5.43
C LEU A 846 32.55 28.87 -5.89
N GLU A 847 32.99 29.72 -4.96
CA GLU A 847 33.46 31.10 -5.24
C GLU A 847 32.42 31.92 -6.01
N VAL A 848 31.14 31.79 -5.63
CA VAL A 848 30.02 32.48 -6.27
C VAL A 848 29.43 33.55 -5.37
N VAL A 849 28.97 34.64 -5.97
CA VAL A 849 28.28 35.75 -5.28
C VAL A 849 26.83 35.88 -5.78
N PRO A 850 25.95 36.58 -5.03
CA PRO A 850 24.60 36.87 -5.52
C PRO A 850 24.63 37.53 -6.90
N GLY A 851 23.87 36.98 -7.85
CA GLY A 851 23.86 37.38 -9.26
C GLY A 851 24.47 36.34 -10.20
N ASP A 852 25.38 35.50 -9.70
CA ASP A 852 26.01 34.42 -10.47
C ASP A 852 25.04 33.27 -10.76
N THR A 853 25.48 32.33 -11.60
CA THR A 853 24.72 31.13 -11.95
C THR A 853 25.45 29.89 -11.46
N VAL A 854 24.72 29.05 -10.73
CA VAL A 854 25.14 27.70 -10.36
C VAL A 854 24.35 26.70 -11.19
N VAL A 855 24.95 25.54 -11.46
CA VAL A 855 24.34 24.50 -12.29
C VAL A 855 23.99 23.31 -11.41
N PHE A 856 22.70 22.95 -11.38
CA PHE A 856 22.18 21.77 -10.70
C PHE A 856 21.56 20.85 -11.75
N TYR A 857 22.16 19.67 -11.98
CA TYR A 857 21.70 18.69 -12.98
C TYR A 857 21.40 19.27 -14.38
N GLY A 858 22.26 20.18 -14.85
CA GLY A 858 22.15 20.80 -16.18
C GLY A 858 21.23 22.02 -16.21
N ILE A 859 20.56 22.33 -15.10
CA ILE A 859 19.75 23.53 -14.95
C ILE A 859 20.61 24.65 -14.36
N GLY A 860 20.75 25.75 -15.09
CA GLY A 860 21.36 26.97 -14.59
C GLY A 860 20.40 27.73 -13.66
N LEU A 861 20.73 27.81 -12.38
CA LEU A 861 19.99 28.55 -11.36
C LEU A 861 20.73 29.85 -11.02
N LYS A 862 20.02 30.98 -11.09
CA LYS A 862 20.58 32.27 -10.67
C LYS A 862 20.56 32.40 -9.15
N VAL A 863 21.71 32.67 -8.55
CA VAL A 863 21.85 32.86 -7.10
C VAL A 863 21.29 34.22 -6.70
N LEU A 864 20.25 34.25 -5.87
CA LEU A 864 19.62 35.49 -5.38
C LEU A 864 20.22 36.00 -4.08
N GLY A 865 20.83 35.13 -3.27
CA GLY A 865 21.41 35.47 -1.98
C GLY A 865 22.04 34.25 -1.30
N VAL A 866 22.73 34.51 -0.19
CA VAL A 866 23.44 33.49 0.59
C VAL A 866 22.77 33.31 1.96
N ILE A 867 22.51 32.07 2.35
CA ILE A 867 21.86 31.67 3.60
C ILE A 867 22.91 31.50 4.69
N SER A 868 22.73 32.17 5.82
CA SER A 868 23.58 32.00 6.99
C SER A 868 23.26 30.69 7.71
N GLN A 869 24.25 29.79 7.79
CA GLN A 869 24.07 28.46 8.38
C GLN A 869 23.74 28.55 9.87
N GLN A 870 24.35 29.51 10.59
CA GLN A 870 24.11 29.75 12.01
C GLN A 870 22.70 30.29 12.29
N ARG A 871 22.20 31.20 11.45
CA ARG A 871 20.83 31.72 11.61
C ARG A 871 19.81 30.64 11.28
N PHE A 872 20.08 29.85 10.25
CA PHE A 872 19.22 28.78 9.80
C PHE A 872 19.14 27.62 10.80
N SER A 873 20.24 27.27 11.50
CA SER A 873 20.23 26.22 12.52
C SER A 873 19.30 26.49 13.71
N ASN A 874 18.91 27.76 13.90
CA ASN A 874 17.98 28.19 14.94
C ASN A 874 16.53 28.27 14.43
N VAL A 875 16.24 27.78 13.22
CA VAL A 875 14.88 27.76 12.65
C VAL A 875 14.24 26.40 12.93
N THR A 876 13.27 26.42 13.83
CA THR A 876 12.38 25.29 14.14
C THR A 876 10.95 25.66 13.77
N ASP A 877 10.18 24.68 13.32
CA ASP A 877 8.75 24.84 13.02
C ASP A 877 7.89 24.46 14.23
N ILE A 878 6.57 24.61 14.12
CA ILE A 878 5.60 24.43 15.22
C ILE A 878 5.53 23.01 15.80
N ASP A 879 6.05 22.03 15.07
CA ASP A 879 6.23 20.65 15.52
C ASP A 879 7.46 20.48 16.43
N GLY A 880 8.23 21.55 16.68
CA GLY A 880 9.45 21.54 17.48
C GLY A 880 10.67 20.97 16.73
N ILE A 881 10.53 20.68 15.43
CA ILE A 881 11.57 20.05 14.62
C ILE A 881 12.32 21.12 13.81
N PRO A 882 13.66 21.02 13.68
CA PRO A 882 14.41 21.90 12.78
C PRO A 882 14.05 21.66 11.32
N VAL A 883 13.92 22.73 10.55
CA VAL A 883 13.66 22.68 9.11
C VAL A 883 14.95 22.35 8.37
N ALA A 884 15.49 21.15 8.56
CA ALA A 884 16.78 20.73 8.01
C ALA A 884 16.69 19.31 7.47
N PRO A 885 17.44 18.92 6.43
CA PRO A 885 17.45 17.56 5.92
C PRO A 885 18.19 16.63 6.89
N PHE A 886 17.99 15.32 6.73
CA PHE A 886 18.88 14.34 7.36
C PHE A 886 20.21 14.29 6.61
N ASP A 887 21.28 13.95 7.32
CA ASP A 887 22.61 13.79 6.73
C ASP A 887 22.61 12.67 5.66
N PRO A 888 22.84 12.99 4.38
CA PRO A 888 22.86 11.99 3.31
C PRO A 888 24.10 11.08 3.36
N LEU A 889 25.11 11.42 4.16
CA LEU A 889 26.32 10.62 4.36
C LEU A 889 26.13 9.51 5.40
N VAL A 890 25.07 9.59 6.22
CA VAL A 890 24.78 8.62 7.28
C VAL A 890 23.71 7.65 6.83
N THR A 891 24.09 6.37 6.66
CA THR A 891 23.18 5.34 6.15
C THR A 891 22.27 4.73 7.22
N ARG A 892 22.72 4.71 8.49
CA ARG A 892 22.03 4.04 9.60
C ARG A 892 21.27 5.02 10.50
N PRO A 893 20.01 4.74 10.87
CA PRO A 893 19.30 5.55 11.86
C PRO A 893 19.92 5.40 13.27
N PRO A 894 19.85 6.44 14.12
CA PRO A 894 19.27 7.75 13.85
C PRO A 894 20.21 8.61 12.97
N ARG A 895 19.65 9.21 11.91
CA ARG A 895 20.41 10.12 11.03
C ARG A 895 20.41 11.53 11.64
N PRO A 896 21.57 12.18 11.80
CA PRO A 896 21.62 13.55 12.31
C PRO A 896 21.05 14.55 11.29
N ARG A 897 20.60 15.72 11.77
CA ARG A 897 20.22 16.85 10.92
C ARG A 897 21.47 17.65 10.54
N VAL A 898 21.52 18.18 9.33
CA VAL A 898 22.66 18.97 8.83
C VAL A 898 22.22 20.33 8.30
N TYR A 899 23.12 21.32 8.41
CA TYR A 899 22.87 22.71 8.00
C TYR A 899 23.88 23.19 6.95
N TRP A 900 24.58 22.25 6.31
CA TRP A 900 25.53 22.48 5.21
C TRP A 900 24.91 22.03 3.89
N GLY A 901 25.36 22.58 2.78
CA GLY A 901 24.94 22.14 1.45
C GLY A 901 23.43 22.28 1.21
N ILE A 902 22.80 23.37 1.64
CA ILE A 902 21.35 23.56 1.49
C ILE A 902 21.07 24.55 0.38
N ILE A 903 20.09 24.19 -0.47
CA ILE A 903 19.61 25.05 -1.54
C ILE A 903 18.11 25.30 -1.36
N PHE A 904 17.69 26.56 -1.45
CA PHE A 904 16.28 26.92 -1.58
C PHE A 904 15.97 27.25 -3.04
N ILE A 905 14.90 26.67 -3.55
CA ILE A 905 14.35 26.93 -4.90
C ILE A 905 12.85 27.23 -4.80
N PRO A 906 12.23 27.79 -5.84
CA PRO A 906 10.77 27.94 -5.88
C PRO A 906 10.05 26.59 -5.77
N TYR A 907 8.95 26.53 -5.00
CA TYR A 907 8.16 25.31 -4.78
C TYR A 907 7.73 24.62 -6.08
N LYS A 908 7.33 25.40 -7.10
CA LYS A 908 6.95 24.85 -8.41
C LYS A 908 8.13 24.15 -9.09
N LEU A 909 9.31 24.78 -9.10
CA LEU A 909 10.50 24.13 -9.63
C LEU A 909 10.85 22.86 -8.84
N ALA A 910 10.74 22.88 -7.51
CA ALA A 910 11.02 21.69 -6.70
C ALA A 910 10.09 20.52 -7.06
N THR A 911 8.79 20.78 -7.20
CA THR A 911 7.80 19.77 -7.57
C THR A 911 7.97 19.28 -9.01
N ASP A 912 8.27 20.18 -9.97
CA ASP A 912 8.60 19.84 -11.35
C ASP A 912 9.86 18.95 -11.46
N LEU A 913 10.80 19.06 -10.51
CA LEU A 913 12.01 18.23 -10.43
C LEU A 913 11.82 16.91 -9.65
N GLY A 914 10.57 16.52 -9.35
CA GLY A 914 10.25 15.29 -8.59
C GLY A 914 10.33 15.45 -7.07
N GLY A 915 10.34 16.68 -6.57
CA GLY A 915 10.29 16.98 -5.14
C GLY A 915 8.95 16.60 -4.51
N ILE A 916 9.01 16.06 -3.30
CA ILE A 916 7.83 15.65 -2.54
C ILE A 916 7.33 16.80 -1.69
N THR A 917 6.02 17.06 -1.70
CA THR A 917 5.41 17.97 -0.72
C THR A 917 5.38 17.23 0.61
N TYR A 918 5.95 17.81 1.67
CA TYR A 918 6.06 17.15 2.98
C TYR A 918 5.30 17.87 4.09
N SER A 919 5.02 19.17 3.91
CA SER A 919 4.19 19.92 4.84
C SER A 919 3.45 21.07 4.18
N VAL A 920 2.34 21.46 4.80
CA VAL A 920 1.59 22.68 4.49
C VAL A 920 1.47 23.50 5.76
N ALA A 921 2.10 24.68 5.78
CA ALA A 921 1.99 25.61 6.88
C ALA A 921 0.93 26.67 6.60
N ILE A 922 0.24 27.09 7.66
CA ILE A 922 -0.82 28.08 7.64
C ILE A 922 -0.52 29.12 8.70
N SER A 923 -0.50 30.38 8.33
CA SER A 923 -0.47 31.49 9.28
C SER A 923 -1.85 32.16 9.37
N CYS A 924 -2.29 32.40 10.60
CA CYS A 924 -3.58 33.02 10.90
C CYS A 924 -3.39 34.29 11.73
N SER A 925 -4.10 35.35 11.34
CA SER A 925 -4.00 36.67 12.00
C SER A 925 -4.78 36.74 13.33
N GLU A 926 -5.86 35.96 13.49
CA GLU A 926 -6.72 35.97 14.67
C GLU A 926 -6.64 34.65 15.47
N SER A 927 -6.19 34.73 16.74
CA SER A 927 -5.97 33.57 17.60
C SER A 927 -7.24 32.77 17.96
N THR A 928 -8.40 33.41 17.95
CA THR A 928 -9.72 32.78 18.20
C THR A 928 -10.18 31.88 17.05
N SER A 929 -9.79 32.20 15.81
CA SER A 929 -10.11 31.40 14.63
C SER A 929 -9.25 30.13 14.51
N ILE A 930 -8.02 30.17 15.04
CA ILE A 930 -7.03 29.08 14.90
C ILE A 930 -7.58 27.75 15.43
N GLN A 931 -8.20 27.75 16.61
CA GLN A 931 -8.73 26.51 17.19
C GLN A 931 -9.83 25.90 16.31
N GLN A 932 -10.77 26.72 15.84
CA GLN A 932 -11.90 26.24 15.04
C GLN A 932 -11.43 25.72 13.68
N ILE A 933 -10.46 26.40 13.06
CA ILE A 933 -9.85 25.95 11.80
C ILE A 933 -9.08 24.65 12.02
N ALA A 934 -8.25 24.58 13.07
CA ALA A 934 -7.50 23.38 13.41
C ALA A 934 -8.41 22.19 13.70
N GLU A 935 -9.52 22.39 14.41
CA GLU A 935 -10.50 21.35 14.68
C GLU A 935 -11.16 20.85 13.38
N LYS A 936 -11.52 21.76 12.45
CA LYS A 936 -12.05 21.38 11.13
C LYS A 936 -11.04 20.58 10.30
N ILE A 937 -9.79 21.05 10.25
CA ILE A 937 -8.70 20.37 9.52
C ILE A 937 -8.42 19.01 10.15
N THR A 938 -8.35 18.92 11.48
CA THR A 938 -8.11 17.66 12.19
C THR A 938 -9.28 16.69 12.03
N LYS A 939 -10.52 17.18 12.03
CA LYS A 939 -11.70 16.33 11.77
C LYS A 939 -11.60 15.72 10.37
N TYR A 940 -11.25 16.50 9.35
CA TYR A 940 -11.16 16.05 7.96
C TYR A 940 -9.91 15.20 7.66
N LEU A 941 -8.70 15.72 7.93
CA LEU A 941 -7.40 15.12 7.58
C LEU A 941 -6.75 14.29 8.69
N GLY A 942 -7.14 14.49 9.95
CA GLY A 942 -6.45 13.93 11.13
C GLY A 942 -6.70 12.43 11.37
N LEU A 943 -7.39 11.75 10.46
CA LEU A 943 -7.57 10.31 10.51
C LEU A 943 -6.36 9.62 9.86
N THR A 944 -5.47 9.08 10.69
CA THR A 944 -4.48 8.03 10.36
C THR A 944 -3.30 8.37 9.42
N SER A 945 -3.29 9.48 8.67
CA SER A 945 -2.21 9.78 7.70
C SER A 945 -1.55 11.16 7.82
N HIS A 946 -2.11 12.08 8.60
CA HIS A 946 -1.54 13.41 8.80
C HIS A 946 -1.47 13.80 10.28
N TYR A 947 -0.46 14.59 10.62
CA TYR A 947 -0.43 15.31 11.89
C TYR A 947 -0.79 16.78 11.68
N VAL A 948 -1.62 17.29 12.59
CA VAL A 948 -2.01 18.70 12.63
C VAL A 948 -1.41 19.30 13.89
N PHE A 949 -0.44 20.18 13.73
CA PHE A 949 0.15 20.95 14.83
C PHE A 949 -0.47 22.34 14.87
N VAL A 950 -0.64 22.88 16.08
CA VAL A 950 -1.36 24.13 16.32
C VAL A 950 -0.62 24.98 17.34
N VAL A 951 -0.46 26.26 17.02
CA VAL A 951 0.11 27.28 17.89
C VAL A 951 -0.78 28.51 17.90
N LYS A 952 -1.32 28.83 19.06
CA LYS A 952 -2.13 30.05 19.27
C LYS A 952 -1.32 31.24 19.75
N ASP A 953 -0.21 30.94 20.43
CA ASP A 953 0.65 31.92 21.08
C ASP A 953 2.09 31.45 20.86
N THR A 954 2.91 32.34 20.32
CA THR A 954 4.33 32.12 20.05
C THR A 954 5.18 32.13 21.32
N SER A 955 4.58 32.16 22.51
CA SER A 955 5.27 31.90 23.77
C SER A 955 5.84 30.47 23.81
N ALA A 956 6.91 30.28 24.59
CA ALA A 956 7.64 29.02 24.62
C ALA A 956 6.77 27.82 25.01
N ASN A 957 6.99 26.68 24.33
CA ASN A 957 6.33 25.39 24.60
C ASN A 957 4.79 25.40 24.60
N ARG A 958 4.15 26.26 23.80
CA ARG A 958 2.68 26.34 23.63
C ARG A 958 2.15 25.73 22.33
N SER A 959 2.85 24.70 21.83
CA SER A 959 2.46 24.00 20.61
C SER A 959 1.76 22.70 20.95
N PHE A 960 0.71 22.38 20.23
CA PHE A 960 -0.11 21.19 20.46
C PHE A 960 -0.27 20.42 19.17
N ARG A 961 -0.10 19.11 19.22
CA ARG A 961 -0.53 18.18 18.17
C ARG A 961 -1.98 17.82 18.40
N TYR A 962 -2.85 18.23 17.47
CA TYR A 962 -4.26 17.87 17.48
C TYR A 962 -4.39 16.50 16.83
N THR A 963 -4.96 15.55 17.57
CA THR A 963 -5.29 14.23 17.07
C THR A 963 -6.79 13.99 17.22
N SER A 964 -7.36 13.28 16.26
CA SER A 964 -8.75 12.83 16.31
C SER A 964 -8.78 11.41 16.87
N GLU A 965 -9.20 11.25 18.12
CA GLU A 965 -9.30 9.94 18.76
C GLU A 965 -10.76 9.53 18.96
N ARG A 966 -11.01 8.23 18.78
CA ARG A 966 -12.29 7.61 19.11
C ARG A 966 -12.26 7.19 20.57
N ILE A 967 -12.90 7.96 21.43
CA ILE A 967 -13.07 7.60 22.83
C ILE A 967 -14.46 6.99 23.00
N PHE A 968 -14.54 5.92 23.77
CA PHE A 968 -15.82 5.35 24.17
C PHE A 968 -16.39 6.21 25.30
N ASP A 969 -17.37 7.05 24.98
CA ASP A 969 -18.17 7.70 26.00
C ASP A 969 -19.20 6.70 26.52
N VAL A 970 -19.12 6.43 27.82
CA VAL A 970 -20.11 5.62 28.54
C VAL A 970 -21.13 6.56 29.15
N SER A 971 -22.05 7.01 28.32
CA SER A 971 -23.18 7.79 28.81
C SER A 971 -23.97 6.99 29.85
N ASN A 972 -24.48 7.68 30.88
CA ASN A 972 -25.35 7.13 31.92
C ASN A 972 -24.75 6.05 32.84
N TRP A 973 -23.42 5.86 32.85
CA TRP A 973 -22.75 4.92 33.78
C TRP A 973 -23.04 5.24 35.26
N GLN A 974 -23.13 6.53 35.59
CA GLN A 974 -23.43 7.03 36.93
C GLN A 974 -24.77 6.53 37.48
N PHE A 975 -25.76 6.31 36.61
CA PHE A 975 -27.06 5.78 37.00
C PHE A 975 -27.05 4.26 37.22
N SER A 976 -26.03 3.56 36.72
CA SER A 976 -25.91 2.10 36.81
C SER A 976 -25.00 1.64 37.96
N LEU A 977 -24.08 2.50 38.43
CA LEU A 977 -23.17 2.14 39.52
C LEU A 977 -23.91 1.81 40.82
N VAL A 978 -24.91 2.60 41.19
CA VAL A 978 -25.70 2.39 42.42
C VAL A 978 -26.45 1.04 42.38
N PRO A 979 -27.24 0.71 41.33
CA PRO A 979 -27.84 -0.63 41.19
C PRO A 979 -26.84 -1.79 41.21
N ILE A 980 -25.67 -1.64 40.58
CA ILE A 980 -24.63 -2.67 40.55
C ILE A 980 -24.06 -2.93 41.96
N VAL A 981 -23.76 -1.87 42.72
CA VAL A 981 -23.26 -2.00 44.10
C VAL A 981 -24.33 -2.62 45.01
N ILE A 982 -25.58 -2.17 44.89
CA ILE A 982 -26.71 -2.78 45.62
C ILE A 982 -26.83 -4.26 45.26
N CYS A 983 -26.70 -4.61 43.98
CA CYS A 983 -26.74 -5.99 43.52
C CYS A 983 -25.64 -6.84 44.14
N ALA A 984 -24.39 -6.38 44.08
CA ALA A 984 -23.25 -7.08 44.63
C ALA A 984 -23.43 -7.30 46.15
N LEU A 985 -23.94 -6.30 46.88
CA LEU A 985 -24.24 -6.42 48.30
C LEU A 985 -25.41 -7.36 48.60
N VAL A 986 -26.48 -7.32 47.80
CA VAL A 986 -27.63 -8.23 47.92
C VAL A 986 -27.21 -9.67 47.61
N LEU A 987 -26.41 -9.88 46.58
CA LEU A 987 -25.84 -11.17 46.23
C LEU A 987 -24.92 -11.70 47.31
N LEU A 988 -23.99 -10.89 47.79
CA LEU A 988 -23.08 -11.27 48.86
C LEU A 988 -23.85 -11.62 50.13
N SER A 989 -24.84 -10.81 50.52
CA SER A 989 -25.72 -11.08 51.66
C SER A 989 -26.54 -12.37 51.47
N THR A 990 -27.09 -12.58 50.28
CA THR A 990 -27.86 -13.80 49.99
C THR A 990 -26.95 -15.03 49.93
N MET A 991 -25.78 -14.98 49.28
CA MET A 991 -24.85 -16.12 49.20
C MET A 991 -24.25 -16.48 50.55
N THR A 992 -23.79 -15.50 51.33
CA THR A 992 -23.31 -15.74 52.71
C THR A 992 -24.41 -16.33 53.59
N GLY A 993 -25.65 -15.83 53.48
CA GLY A 993 -26.81 -16.45 54.13
C GLY A 993 -27.09 -17.88 53.65
N ALA A 994 -26.83 -18.21 52.38
CA ALA A 994 -26.94 -19.56 51.84
C ALA A 994 -25.94 -20.52 52.48
N VAL A 995 -24.70 -20.09 52.60
CA VAL A 995 -23.62 -20.86 53.20
C VAL A 995 -23.91 -21.08 54.69
N TYR A 996 -24.31 -20.03 55.42
CA TYR A 996 -24.59 -20.11 56.85
C TYR A 996 -25.72 -21.10 57.18
N GLU A 997 -26.83 -21.04 56.44
CA GLU A 997 -27.95 -21.98 56.58
C GLU A 997 -27.55 -23.44 56.29
N ARG A 998 -26.49 -23.66 55.51
CA ARG A 998 -26.04 -24.99 55.05
C ARG A 998 -24.79 -25.50 55.77
N ILE A 999 -24.30 -24.82 56.81
CA ILE A 999 -23.12 -25.28 57.58
C ILE A 999 -23.30 -26.74 58.04
N LYS A 1000 -24.48 -27.10 58.56
CA LYS A 1000 -24.77 -28.48 58.97
C LYS A 1000 -24.73 -29.49 57.81
N GLU A 1001 -25.25 -29.11 56.65
CA GLU A 1001 -25.21 -29.95 55.43
C GLU A 1001 -23.77 -30.13 54.92
N ILE A 1002 -22.96 -29.06 54.94
CA ILE A 1002 -21.55 -29.08 54.55
C ILE A 1002 -20.74 -30.02 55.45
N TYR A 1003 -20.97 -29.99 56.77
CA TYR A 1003 -20.36 -30.93 57.70
C TYR A 1003 -20.76 -32.37 57.40
N ILE A 1004 -22.05 -32.64 57.11
CA ILE A 1004 -22.52 -33.98 56.73
C ILE A 1004 -21.83 -34.47 55.45
N TYR A 1005 -21.74 -33.64 54.42
CA TYR A 1005 -21.04 -33.99 53.17
C TYR A 1005 -19.56 -34.26 53.39
N SER A 1006 -18.91 -33.49 54.26
CA SER A 1006 -17.50 -33.68 54.61
C SER A 1006 -17.27 -35.00 55.36
N VAL A 1007 -18.21 -35.39 56.24
CA VAL A 1007 -18.18 -36.68 56.97
C VAL A 1007 -18.45 -37.87 56.04
N ILE A 1008 -19.27 -37.69 54.99
CA ILE A 1008 -19.53 -38.71 53.95
C ILE A 1008 -18.35 -38.83 52.95
N GLY A 1009 -17.34 -37.98 53.07
CA GLY A 1009 -16.12 -38.04 52.27
C GLY A 1009 -16.13 -37.17 51.00
N LEU A 1010 -17.01 -36.17 50.89
CA LEU A 1010 -16.90 -35.17 49.84
C LEU A 1010 -15.66 -34.28 50.08
N ASN A 1011 -14.83 -34.17 49.06
CA ASN A 1011 -13.70 -33.23 49.03
C ASN A 1011 -14.21 -31.78 49.21
N PRO A 1012 -13.57 -30.94 50.04
CA PRO A 1012 -13.88 -29.51 50.16
C PRO A 1012 -14.03 -28.78 48.81
N MET A 1013 -13.25 -29.16 47.80
CA MET A 1013 -13.35 -28.60 46.45
C MET A 1013 -14.71 -28.87 45.79
N ASN A 1014 -15.32 -30.02 46.07
CA ASN A 1014 -16.64 -30.37 45.55
C ASN A 1014 -17.77 -29.59 46.25
N VAL A 1015 -17.56 -29.21 47.52
CA VAL A 1015 -18.47 -28.34 48.28
C VAL A 1015 -18.40 -26.92 47.74
N VAL A 1016 -17.19 -26.38 47.52
CA VAL A 1016 -16.99 -25.08 46.84
C VAL A 1016 -17.61 -25.13 45.44
N GLY A 1017 -17.39 -26.20 44.68
CA GLY A 1017 -17.99 -26.41 43.37
C GLY A 1017 -19.52 -26.45 43.36
N MET A 1018 -20.17 -26.82 44.47
CA MET A 1018 -21.62 -26.79 44.62
C MET A 1018 -22.15 -25.35 44.77
N PHE A 1019 -21.50 -24.52 45.58
CA PHE A 1019 -21.87 -23.10 45.74
C PHE A 1019 -21.52 -22.29 44.49
N LEU A 1020 -20.33 -22.50 43.91
CA LEU A 1020 -19.95 -21.91 42.64
C LEU A 1020 -20.92 -22.32 41.51
N GLY A 1021 -21.36 -23.58 41.50
CA GLY A 1021 -22.37 -24.07 40.56
C GLY A 1021 -23.72 -23.37 40.72
N GLU A 1022 -24.13 -23.06 41.95
CA GLU A 1022 -25.36 -22.30 42.24
C GLU A 1022 -25.24 -20.85 41.72
N SER A 1023 -24.09 -20.19 41.91
CA SER A 1023 -23.82 -18.85 41.37
C SER A 1023 -23.76 -18.82 39.84
N ILE A 1024 -23.08 -19.79 39.22
CA ILE A 1024 -23.03 -19.95 37.76
C ILE A 1024 -24.45 -20.13 37.22
N ALA A 1025 -25.27 -20.95 37.87
CA ALA A 1025 -26.66 -21.16 37.47
C ALA A 1025 -27.49 -19.86 37.58
N TYR A 1026 -27.35 -19.10 38.68
CA TYR A 1026 -28.00 -17.80 38.82
C TYR A 1026 -27.55 -16.80 37.75
N ALA A 1027 -26.25 -16.70 37.46
CA ALA A 1027 -25.70 -15.78 36.47
C ALA A 1027 -26.19 -16.10 35.05
N LEU A 1028 -26.09 -17.38 34.65
CA LEU A 1028 -26.45 -17.83 33.31
C LEU A 1028 -27.96 -17.84 33.07
N ILE A 1029 -28.81 -17.94 34.11
CA ILE A 1029 -30.27 -17.84 33.97
C ILE A 1029 -30.74 -16.37 34.01
N SER A 1030 -30.24 -15.58 34.95
CA SER A 1030 -30.73 -14.20 35.15
C SER A 1030 -30.33 -13.27 34.01
N ALA A 1031 -29.12 -13.39 33.45
CA ALA A 1031 -28.65 -12.45 32.44
C ALA A 1031 -29.42 -12.52 31.10
N PRO A 1032 -29.72 -13.69 30.51
CA PRO A 1032 -30.59 -13.77 29.34
C PRO A 1032 -32.01 -13.28 29.61
N LEU A 1033 -32.57 -13.59 30.79
CA LEU A 1033 -33.91 -13.12 31.16
C LEU A 1033 -33.94 -11.59 31.27
N GLY A 1034 -32.97 -10.98 31.95
CA GLY A 1034 -32.85 -9.53 32.05
C GLY A 1034 -32.74 -8.86 30.70
N TYR A 1035 -31.96 -9.44 29.78
CA TYR A 1035 -31.86 -8.95 28.40
C TYR A 1035 -33.18 -9.08 27.61
N ILE A 1036 -33.89 -10.20 27.74
CA ILE A 1036 -35.19 -10.38 27.08
C ILE A 1036 -36.17 -9.33 27.60
N PHE A 1037 -36.24 -9.13 28.92
CA PHE A 1037 -37.07 -8.08 29.51
C PHE A 1037 -36.65 -6.68 29.03
N SER A 1038 -35.34 -6.41 28.90
CA SER A 1038 -34.85 -5.08 28.48
C SER A 1038 -35.24 -4.79 27.05
N SER A 1039 -35.12 -5.80 26.19
CA SER A 1039 -35.44 -5.70 24.78
C SER A 1039 -36.95 -5.62 24.53
N ILE A 1040 -37.78 -6.31 25.33
CA ILE A 1040 -39.25 -6.16 25.27
C ILE A 1040 -39.64 -4.72 25.63
N LEU A 1041 -39.12 -4.18 26.74
CA LEU A 1041 -39.47 -2.83 27.19
C LEU A 1041 -38.93 -1.75 26.24
N GLY A 1042 -37.73 -1.97 25.69
CA GLY A 1042 -37.12 -1.15 24.67
C GLY A 1042 -38.01 -0.97 23.44
N ASN A 1043 -38.62 -2.05 22.94
CA ASN A 1043 -39.55 -1.99 21.81
C ASN A 1043 -40.78 -1.10 22.07
N PHE A 1044 -41.19 -0.91 23.33
CA PHE A 1044 -42.34 -0.06 23.70
C PHE A 1044 -41.96 1.41 23.94
N SER A 1045 -40.67 1.74 24.09
CA SER A 1045 -40.25 3.08 24.48
C SER A 1045 -38.93 3.50 23.82
N SER A 1046 -39.00 4.51 22.95
CA SER A 1046 -37.87 5.06 22.19
C SER A 1046 -36.83 5.81 23.02
N VAL A 1047 -36.93 5.76 24.36
CA VAL A 1047 -36.14 6.55 25.31
C VAL A 1047 -34.91 5.78 25.81
N PHE A 1048 -34.86 4.46 25.64
CA PHE A 1048 -33.79 3.62 26.16
C PHE A 1048 -32.67 3.32 25.14
N ALA A 1049 -31.49 2.95 25.65
CA ALA A 1049 -30.24 2.76 24.92
C ALA A 1049 -30.34 1.74 23.75
N ASN A 1050 -29.36 1.75 22.84
CA ASN A 1050 -29.29 0.80 21.72
C ASN A 1050 -29.05 -0.65 22.22
N PHE A 1051 -30.14 -1.43 22.36
CA PHE A 1051 -30.14 -2.80 22.90
C PHE A 1051 -29.49 -3.87 22.00
N ALA A 1052 -29.10 -3.51 20.77
CA ALA A 1052 -28.38 -4.40 19.86
C ALA A 1052 -26.90 -4.02 19.69
N SER A 1053 -26.42 -3.08 20.50
CA SER A 1053 -25.02 -2.70 20.55
C SER A 1053 -24.17 -3.77 21.22
N SER A 1054 -22.95 -3.98 20.72
CA SER A 1054 -21.93 -4.84 21.33
C SER A 1054 -21.62 -4.45 22.78
N SER A 1055 -21.94 -3.22 23.21
CA SER A 1055 -21.88 -2.81 24.61
C SER A 1055 -22.75 -3.64 25.55
N VAL A 1056 -23.89 -4.14 25.08
CA VAL A 1056 -24.78 -5.00 25.88
C VAL A 1056 -24.10 -6.32 26.25
N VAL A 1057 -23.26 -6.85 25.36
CA VAL A 1057 -22.45 -8.05 25.64
C VAL A 1057 -21.49 -7.80 26.79
N VAL A 1058 -20.80 -6.65 26.78
CA VAL A 1058 -19.89 -6.24 27.87
C VAL A 1058 -20.65 -6.10 29.18
N VAL A 1059 -21.83 -5.47 29.16
CA VAL A 1059 -22.68 -5.31 30.35
C VAL A 1059 -23.13 -6.66 30.90
N ILE A 1060 -23.56 -7.58 30.04
CA ILE A 1060 -23.99 -8.93 30.44
C ILE A 1060 -22.83 -9.74 31.00
N LEU A 1061 -21.67 -9.73 30.34
CA LEU A 1061 -20.47 -10.42 30.83
C LEU A 1061 -19.99 -9.84 32.15
N SER A 1062 -20.00 -8.51 32.30
CA SER A 1062 -19.66 -7.87 33.57
C SER A 1062 -20.64 -8.25 34.67
N SER A 1063 -21.95 -8.32 34.37
CA SER A 1063 -22.96 -8.76 35.33
C SER A 1063 -22.75 -10.21 35.75
N ILE A 1064 -22.48 -11.11 34.79
CA ILE A 1064 -22.14 -12.51 35.07
C ILE A 1064 -20.89 -12.57 35.96
N LEU A 1065 -19.84 -11.80 35.64
CA LEU A 1065 -18.59 -11.80 36.39
C LEU A 1065 -18.75 -11.23 37.80
N ILE A 1066 -19.56 -10.17 37.97
CA ILE A 1066 -19.93 -9.63 39.28
C ILE A 1066 -20.67 -10.69 40.10
N ILE A 1067 -21.65 -11.38 39.50
CA ILE A 1067 -22.39 -12.46 40.18
C ILE A 1067 -21.43 -13.57 40.63
N LEU A 1068 -20.51 -13.98 39.76
CA LEU A 1068 -19.52 -15.00 40.08
C LEU A 1068 -18.51 -14.54 41.15
N SER A 1069 -18.10 -13.28 41.14
CA SER A 1069 -17.17 -12.72 42.13
C SER A 1069 -17.79 -12.54 43.51
N SER A 1070 -19.12 -12.42 43.58
CA SER A 1070 -19.88 -12.24 44.82
C SER A 1070 -20.13 -13.53 45.61
N SER A 1071 -19.71 -14.67 45.07
CA SER A 1071 -19.85 -16.00 45.67
C SER A 1071 -18.52 -16.66 45.93
#